data_AF-A0A074ZTC8-F1
#
_entry.id   AF-A0A074ZTC8-F1
#
_cell.length_a   1.000
_cell.length_b   1.000
_cell.length_c   1.000
_cell.angle_alpha   90.00
_cell.angle_beta   90.00
_cell.angle_gamma   90.00
#
_symmetry.space_group_name_H-M   'P 1'
#
loop_
_entity.id
_entity.type
_entity.pdbx_description
1 polymer ?
#
loop_
_entity_poly.entity_id
_entity_poly.type
_entity_poly.pdbx_seq_one_letter_code
_entity_poly.pdbx_strand_id
1 'polypeptide(L)'
;MDGCSRQADCLTSPRGLWGVEVTYHQEMSEVVVVGELLKSLYEELGDSGATVDHTEEERIGPAERALDPQCISLNTDVAANIAWSAACTERSIRNYVLHHLNNLQSSLSVKTSSHDSFTSAITNDSVPSPDGDVYSVVRNLPQNIAGPMLRPWTTTQRLNMIDQLRAGIRYLDLRVAVRFVRNKGDVFYLVHGQYVCPMVDALRPVAEFLREHPQEILLLDCNHCYEFETDKHLTAFEDAVLDVLGQYLYPVQDTVPTLEQLWKSGKQVLFFSCLHCMGSGKFWPGRRMVSLWPNTVHVEEMLQFLDKHYGPQFVQNPNNFYVYQGVLTPTPDYILRNLTGSLRQLAKRAGAEFSRWIQAPDRLAGPHGLNITLMDYVVTDFPDYAENVIYLNYKTWAKNSAMPTFSRLRSSESLSEWMTNLPDEIAKQPLNLLAIPGSHDSFTSTITHYSVPSPDGDAYNLVRHLPQCIAGRVLPPWTITQAFSLARQLQMGIRYLDLRVAVRPDKSAPEQFYLVHGQYVCPIVDDLRAVADFLRSHPREVVLIDCNHCYNFTTRQKVVTFEETVCSVVGSFLCPWNTTVPTLEEMWKDGKQILFFSCLRSEGTKEFWPGRQILSLWPNTIHVDKMIQYLEEHYGPTFVRRPNQFYVFQGVLTPTAGYIVRHPFGSVRHLARIANKAFVQWIQAEKRVAGIHGLNVTLMDYIGVDFPDYVQNVVKLNYKTWVC
;
A
#
# COMPACT_ATOMS: atom_id res chain seq x y z
N MET A 1 37.47 -66.48 -7.26
CA MET A 1 38.84 -66.08 -7.63
C MET A 1 38.93 -66.25 -9.13
N ASP A 2 39.56 -65.28 -9.80
CA ASP A 2 40.05 -65.31 -11.19
C ASP A 2 39.01 -65.53 -12.32
N GLY A 3 39.16 -64.99 -13.53
CA GLY A 3 40.16 -64.04 -14.02
C GLY A 3 40.50 -64.24 -15.51
N CYS A 4 39.85 -63.46 -16.40
CA CYS A 4 40.22 -63.25 -17.83
C CYS A 4 40.21 -64.51 -18.76
N SER A 5 39.47 -64.58 -19.88
CA SER A 5 39.69 -63.72 -21.05
C SER A 5 38.79 -64.11 -22.26
N ARG A 6 38.42 -63.07 -23.04
CA ARG A 6 37.96 -62.97 -24.46
C ARG A 6 37.82 -64.24 -25.33
N GLN A 7 36.72 -64.32 -26.10
CA GLN A 7 36.73 -63.98 -27.55
C GLN A 7 35.32 -63.92 -28.18
N ALA A 8 35.06 -62.87 -28.98
CA ALA A 8 34.03 -62.83 -30.01
C ALA A 8 34.38 -61.72 -31.02
N ASP A 9 35.09 -62.12 -32.09
CA ASP A 9 35.40 -61.36 -33.31
C ASP A 9 34.15 -61.19 -34.21
N CYS A 10 34.11 -60.42 -35.29
CA CYS A 10 34.73 -59.15 -35.75
C CYS A 10 34.02 -58.76 -37.08
N LEU A 11 34.37 -57.57 -37.63
CA LEU A 11 34.13 -57.03 -39.01
C LEU A 11 33.17 -55.81 -39.06
N THR A 12 33.53 -54.65 -39.63
CA THR A 12 34.83 -53.96 -39.74
C THR A 12 34.64 -52.45 -40.02
N SER A 13 35.58 -51.63 -39.55
CA SER A 13 35.77 -50.16 -39.75
C SER A 13 36.11 -49.78 -41.23
N PRO A 14 36.30 -48.50 -41.69
CA PRO A 14 36.78 -47.32 -40.91
C PRO A 14 36.37 -45.85 -41.26
N ARG A 15 36.31 -45.03 -40.19
CA ARG A 15 36.93 -43.70 -39.91
C ARG A 15 36.84 -42.46 -40.85
N GLY A 16 36.57 -41.32 -40.18
CA GLY A 16 37.06 -39.96 -40.48
C GLY A 16 36.20 -38.89 -39.75
N LEU A 17 36.52 -38.46 -38.51
CA LEU A 17 37.21 -37.19 -38.15
C LEU A 17 36.67 -35.96 -38.92
N TRP A 18 36.20 -34.88 -38.29
CA TRP A 18 36.80 -34.10 -37.18
C TRP A 18 35.78 -33.60 -36.14
N GLY A 19 36.27 -33.14 -34.97
CA GLY A 19 35.46 -32.48 -33.94
C GLY A 19 35.46 -30.95 -34.06
N VAL A 20 34.54 -30.30 -33.35
CA VAL A 20 34.47 -28.82 -33.22
C VAL A 20 34.34 -28.45 -31.74
N GLU A 21 35.20 -27.53 -31.33
CA GLU A 21 35.29 -26.90 -30.01
C GLU A 21 34.33 -25.70 -29.98
N VAL A 22 33.48 -25.58 -28.95
CA VAL A 22 32.53 -24.45 -28.84
C VAL A 22 33.14 -23.37 -27.95
N THR A 23 33.88 -22.46 -28.57
CA THR A 23 34.31 -21.19 -27.96
C THR A 23 33.20 -20.16 -28.06
N TYR A 24 32.80 -19.59 -26.93
CA TYR A 24 31.96 -18.39 -26.91
C TYR A 24 32.79 -17.18 -27.34
N HIS A 25 32.44 -16.57 -28.48
CA HIS A 25 32.88 -15.23 -28.84
C HIS A 25 31.70 -14.27 -28.92
N GLN A 26 31.88 -13.13 -28.28
CA GLN A 26 30.93 -12.04 -28.18
C GLN A 26 31.25 -11.04 -29.30
N GLU A 27 30.36 -10.86 -30.28
CA GLU A 27 30.50 -9.79 -31.29
C GLU A 27 29.24 -8.95 -31.39
N MET A 28 29.46 -7.63 -31.41
CA MET A 28 28.45 -6.64 -31.76
C MET A 28 28.32 -6.55 -33.28
N SER A 29 27.14 -6.18 -33.78
CA SER A 29 27.03 -5.58 -35.11
C SER A 29 25.86 -4.60 -35.14
N GLU A 30 26.16 -3.31 -35.23
CA GLU A 30 25.22 -2.35 -35.80
C GLU A 30 24.97 -2.72 -37.27
N VAL A 31 23.74 -2.65 -37.73
CA VAL A 31 23.44 -2.58 -39.16
C VAL A 31 22.56 -1.35 -39.41
N VAL A 32 23.22 -0.24 -39.67
CA VAL A 32 22.60 0.95 -40.25
C VAL A 32 22.34 0.67 -41.73
N VAL A 33 21.09 0.76 -42.17
CA VAL A 33 20.76 0.88 -43.60
C VAL A 33 20.14 2.25 -43.84
N VAL A 34 20.98 3.19 -44.26
CA VAL A 34 20.53 4.40 -44.95
C VAL A 34 20.45 4.08 -46.44
N GLY A 35 19.32 4.40 -47.07
CA GLY A 35 19.10 4.18 -48.49
C GLY A 35 17.98 5.05 -49.03
N GLU A 36 18.29 6.32 -49.33
CA GLU A 36 17.42 7.16 -50.16
C GLU A 36 17.61 6.81 -51.64
N LEU A 37 16.52 6.65 -52.38
CA LEU A 37 16.48 6.89 -53.83
C LEU A 37 15.06 7.28 -54.28
N LEU A 38 14.98 8.17 -55.27
CA LEU A 38 13.84 9.04 -55.55
C LEU A 38 12.84 8.50 -56.59
N LYS A 39 11.59 8.95 -56.44
CA LYS A 39 10.56 9.24 -57.48
C LYS A 39 10.47 8.31 -58.70
N SER A 40 9.34 7.62 -58.84
CA SER A 40 8.24 7.97 -59.78
C SER A 40 7.41 6.75 -60.22
N LEU A 41 6.08 6.86 -60.16
CA LEU A 41 5.15 6.62 -61.27
C LEU A 41 3.70 6.93 -60.84
N TYR A 42 2.89 7.29 -61.83
CA TYR A 42 1.50 7.76 -61.74
C TYR A 42 0.65 6.87 -62.67
N GLU A 43 -0.66 6.74 -62.40
CA GLU A 43 -1.67 6.11 -63.30
C GLU A 43 -1.48 4.58 -63.56
N GLU A 44 -2.49 3.75 -63.87
CA GLU A 44 -3.94 3.94 -64.08
C GLU A 44 -4.72 2.61 -63.79
N LEU A 45 -6.01 2.52 -64.20
CA LEU A 45 -7.03 1.48 -63.93
C LEU A 45 -7.76 1.70 -62.58
N GLY A 46 -9.03 2.12 -62.48
CA GLY A 46 -10.14 2.09 -63.45
C GLY A 46 -10.86 0.73 -63.40
N ASP A 47 -12.19 0.60 -63.41
CA ASP A 47 -13.30 1.57 -63.38
C ASP A 47 -14.59 0.81 -62.94
N SER A 48 -15.57 1.49 -62.33
CA SER A 48 -17.02 1.16 -62.24
C SER A 48 -17.71 1.89 -61.09
N GLY A 49 -18.44 2.95 -61.43
CA GLY A 49 -19.29 3.69 -60.49
C GLY A 49 -20.72 3.15 -60.39
N ALA A 50 -21.40 3.51 -59.30
CA ALA A 50 -22.85 3.67 -59.24
C ALA A 50 -23.18 4.76 -58.20
N THR A 51 -23.83 5.84 -58.63
CA THR A 51 -24.29 6.98 -57.81
C THR A 51 -25.78 6.82 -57.43
N VAL A 52 -26.40 7.89 -56.88
CA VAL A 52 -27.85 8.09 -56.61
C VAL A 52 -28.28 7.63 -55.19
N ASP A 53 -28.90 8.43 -54.31
CA ASP A 53 -29.27 9.87 -54.37
C ASP A 53 -29.32 10.53 -52.96
N HIS A 54 -29.61 11.84 -52.94
CA HIS A 54 -30.05 12.66 -51.79
C HIS A 54 -31.41 12.15 -51.21
N THR A 55 -31.98 12.55 -50.07
CA THR A 55 -32.16 13.86 -49.40
C THR A 55 -32.39 13.64 -47.87
N GLU A 56 -32.59 14.60 -46.95
CA GLU A 56 -32.52 16.09 -46.86
C GLU A 56 -32.30 16.49 -45.37
N GLU A 57 -32.27 17.79 -45.06
CA GLU A 57 -32.33 18.34 -43.70
C GLU A 57 -33.77 18.76 -43.32
N GLU A 58 -34.14 18.77 -42.03
CA GLU A 58 -34.92 19.90 -41.50
C GLU A 58 -34.72 20.13 -39.99
N ARG A 59 -34.80 21.40 -39.58
CA ARG A 59 -34.31 21.90 -38.28
C ARG A 59 -35.15 23.09 -37.81
N ILE A 60 -36.10 22.88 -36.90
CA ILE A 60 -36.87 23.98 -36.27
C ILE A 60 -36.90 23.82 -34.74
N GLY A 61 -36.76 24.95 -34.06
CA GLY A 61 -36.53 25.07 -32.61
C GLY A 61 -37.78 25.28 -31.75
N PRO A 62 -37.64 25.99 -30.60
CA PRO A 62 -38.44 25.71 -29.41
C PRO A 62 -39.69 26.59 -29.25
N ALA A 63 -40.63 26.12 -28.41
CA ALA A 63 -41.73 26.93 -27.90
C ALA A 63 -42.00 26.61 -26.42
N GLU A 64 -41.80 27.59 -25.54
CA GLU A 64 -42.30 27.57 -24.16
C GLU A 64 -43.82 27.78 -24.13
N ARG A 65 -44.50 27.14 -23.17
CA ARG A 65 -45.75 27.67 -22.58
C ARG A 65 -45.81 27.33 -21.10
N ALA A 66 -45.91 28.36 -20.28
CA ALA A 66 -46.37 28.25 -18.89
C ALA A 66 -47.89 28.05 -18.84
N LEU A 67 -48.39 27.36 -17.80
CA LEU A 67 -49.67 27.64 -17.14
C LEU A 67 -49.75 26.94 -15.77
N ASP A 68 -50.66 27.44 -14.93
CA ASP A 68 -50.69 27.37 -13.46
C ASP A 68 -51.30 26.06 -12.89
N PRO A 69 -51.09 25.69 -11.60
CA PRO A 69 -51.43 24.38 -11.07
C PRO A 69 -52.80 24.30 -10.38
N GLN A 70 -53.51 23.18 -10.56
CA GLN A 70 -54.51 22.73 -9.57
C GLN A 70 -54.78 21.21 -9.62
N CYS A 71 -54.70 20.59 -8.43
CA CYS A 71 -55.22 19.30 -8.00
C CYS A 71 -55.54 18.20 -9.04
N ILE A 72 -54.65 17.20 -9.12
CA ILE A 72 -55.06 15.79 -9.25
C ILE A 72 -54.35 14.99 -8.16
N SER A 73 -55.12 14.39 -7.24
CA SER A 73 -54.60 13.44 -6.25
C SER A 73 -54.30 12.09 -6.92
N LEU A 74 -53.03 11.72 -7.01
CA LEU A 74 -52.60 10.41 -7.50
C LEU A 74 -52.17 9.51 -6.33
N ASN A 75 -52.69 8.27 -6.33
CA ASN A 75 -52.47 7.27 -5.28
C ASN A 75 -50.97 7.02 -5.03
N THR A 76 -50.62 6.94 -3.75
CA THR A 76 -49.26 6.71 -3.24
C THR A 76 -48.63 5.41 -3.74
N ASP A 77 -49.43 4.42 -4.12
CA ASP A 77 -48.94 3.10 -4.57
C ASP A 77 -48.46 3.08 -6.03
N VAL A 78 -48.91 4.03 -6.87
CA VAL A 78 -48.42 4.14 -8.26
C VAL A 78 -47.09 4.90 -8.28
N ALA A 79 -46.94 5.94 -7.46
CA ALA A 79 -45.68 6.63 -7.27
C ALA A 79 -44.60 5.70 -6.70
N ALA A 80 -44.95 4.84 -5.75
CA ALA A 80 -44.03 3.82 -5.22
C ALA A 80 -43.59 2.81 -6.30
N ASN A 81 -44.51 2.34 -7.16
CA ASN A 81 -44.16 1.41 -8.23
C ASN A 81 -43.39 2.07 -9.39
N ILE A 82 -43.65 3.34 -9.71
CA ILE A 82 -42.83 4.08 -10.69
C ILE A 82 -41.47 4.43 -10.10
N ALA A 83 -41.35 4.78 -8.81
CA ALA A 83 -40.07 5.01 -8.15
C ALA A 83 -39.27 3.70 -7.98
N TRP A 84 -39.92 2.57 -7.71
CA TRP A 84 -39.28 1.25 -7.65
C TRP A 84 -38.88 0.76 -9.05
N SER A 85 -39.72 0.96 -10.06
CA SER A 85 -39.39 0.70 -11.46
C SER A 85 -38.23 1.58 -11.93
N ALA A 86 -38.27 2.89 -11.64
CA ALA A 86 -37.21 3.85 -11.94
C ALA A 86 -35.91 3.50 -11.23
N ALA A 87 -35.94 3.16 -9.93
CA ALA A 87 -34.77 2.70 -9.19
C ALA A 87 -34.29 1.32 -9.65
N CYS A 88 -35.15 0.44 -10.14
CA CYS A 88 -34.77 -0.82 -10.78
C CYS A 88 -34.19 -0.61 -12.17
N THR A 89 -34.65 0.37 -12.96
CA THR A 89 -34.02 0.77 -14.22
C THR A 89 -32.76 1.58 -13.99
N GLU A 90 -32.64 2.38 -12.94
CA GLU A 90 -31.42 3.12 -12.62
C GLU A 90 -30.37 2.19 -12.00
N ARG A 91 -30.78 1.20 -11.21
CA ARG A 91 -29.92 0.10 -10.77
C ARG A 91 -29.58 -0.86 -11.91
N SER A 92 -30.48 -1.08 -12.87
CA SER A 92 -30.19 -1.85 -14.08
C SER A 92 -29.33 -1.08 -15.07
N ILE A 93 -29.48 0.23 -15.22
CA ILE A 93 -28.63 1.10 -16.05
C ILE A 93 -27.29 1.29 -15.35
N ARG A 94 -27.23 1.47 -14.03
CA ARG A 94 -25.98 1.49 -13.26
C ARG A 94 -25.28 0.14 -13.29
N ASN A 95 -26.00 -0.97 -13.22
CA ASN A 95 -25.41 -2.30 -13.42
C ASN A 95 -25.05 -2.55 -14.90
N TYR A 96 -25.81 -2.06 -15.87
CA TYR A 96 -25.53 -2.18 -17.30
C TYR A 96 -24.34 -1.32 -17.71
N VAL A 97 -24.21 -0.11 -17.16
CA VAL A 97 -23.08 0.80 -17.30
C VAL A 97 -21.86 0.30 -16.52
N LEU A 98 -21.99 -0.21 -15.30
CA LEU A 98 -20.87 -0.88 -14.61
C LEU A 98 -20.44 -2.17 -15.34
N HIS A 99 -21.38 -2.94 -15.88
CA HIS A 99 -21.09 -4.14 -16.66
C HIS A 99 -20.47 -3.79 -18.03
N HIS A 100 -20.91 -2.71 -18.70
CA HIS A 100 -20.34 -2.26 -19.97
C HIS A 100 -19.04 -1.46 -19.81
N LEU A 101 -18.83 -0.78 -18.68
CA LEU A 101 -17.54 -0.17 -18.32
C LEU A 101 -16.52 -1.24 -17.90
N ASN A 102 -16.93 -2.34 -17.26
CA ASN A 102 -16.05 -3.49 -17.03
C ASN A 102 -15.73 -4.27 -18.32
N ASN A 103 -16.64 -4.28 -19.30
CA ASN A 103 -16.45 -4.91 -20.61
C ASN A 103 -15.37 -4.22 -21.48
N LEU A 104 -14.83 -3.06 -21.09
CA LEU A 104 -13.76 -2.36 -21.81
C LEU A 104 -12.54 -2.12 -20.92
N GLN A 105 -11.39 -2.67 -21.33
CA GLN A 105 -10.02 -2.21 -20.99
C GLN A 105 -9.43 -2.51 -19.59
N SER A 106 -9.90 -3.52 -18.84
CA SER A 106 -9.28 -3.86 -17.52
C SER A 106 -8.01 -4.74 -17.56
N SER A 107 -7.53 -5.17 -18.75
CA SER A 107 -6.17 -5.74 -18.92
C SER A 107 -5.05 -4.68 -18.83
N LEU A 108 -5.41 -3.39 -18.86
CA LEU A 108 -4.52 -2.23 -18.99
C LEU A 108 -4.36 -1.43 -17.67
N SER A 109 -4.66 -2.08 -16.53
CA SER A 109 -4.52 -1.50 -15.19
C SER A 109 -3.05 -1.54 -14.73
N VAL A 110 -2.55 -0.43 -14.17
CA VAL A 110 -1.22 -0.39 -13.55
C VAL A 110 -1.22 -1.23 -12.27
N LYS A 111 -0.25 -2.14 -12.15
CA LYS A 111 0.02 -2.92 -10.93
C LYS A 111 1.27 -2.42 -10.19
N THR A 112 1.12 -2.38 -8.88
CA THR A 112 2.13 -2.18 -7.85
C THR A 112 3.02 -3.41 -7.70
N SER A 113 4.33 -3.21 -7.61
CA SER A 113 5.29 -4.30 -7.51
C SER A 113 6.46 -4.02 -6.57
N SER A 114 7.06 -5.09 -6.07
CA SER A 114 8.31 -5.10 -5.32
C SER A 114 9.36 -5.94 -6.04
N HIS A 115 10.60 -5.45 -6.12
CA HIS A 115 11.72 -6.18 -6.70
C HIS A 115 12.22 -7.28 -5.77
N ASP A 116 12.54 -8.46 -6.33
CA ASP A 116 13.03 -9.65 -5.62
C ASP A 116 12.31 -9.86 -4.27
N SER A 117 11.00 -10.06 -4.35
CA SER A 117 10.04 -9.70 -3.30
C SER A 117 10.22 -10.44 -1.95
N PHE A 118 11.02 -11.50 -1.91
CA PHE A 118 11.14 -12.41 -0.78
C PHE A 118 12.41 -12.21 0.09
N THR A 119 13.35 -11.35 -0.32
CA THR A 119 14.68 -11.20 0.31
C THR A 119 14.68 -10.78 1.79
N SER A 120 13.55 -10.36 2.35
CA SER A 120 13.40 -10.06 3.80
C SER A 120 13.82 -11.20 4.73
N ALA A 121 13.84 -12.44 4.23
CA ALA A 121 14.24 -13.63 4.99
C ALA A 121 15.75 -13.94 4.93
N ILE A 122 16.56 -13.17 4.19
CA ILE A 122 18.02 -13.34 4.16
C ILE A 122 18.63 -13.01 5.53
N THR A 123 19.39 -13.95 6.08
CA THR A 123 20.12 -13.80 7.34
C THR A 123 21.63 -13.69 7.11
N ASN A 124 22.39 -13.43 8.17
CA ASN A 124 23.85 -13.48 8.11
C ASN A 124 24.38 -14.90 7.83
N ASP A 125 23.56 -15.93 8.05
CA ASP A 125 23.92 -17.34 7.84
C ASP A 125 23.53 -17.84 6.44
N SER A 126 22.73 -17.08 5.69
CA SER A 126 22.33 -17.41 4.31
C SER A 126 23.57 -17.61 3.42
N VAL A 127 23.66 -18.77 2.78
CA VAL A 127 24.78 -19.11 1.89
C VAL A 127 24.59 -18.44 0.51
N PRO A 128 25.68 -18.09 -0.21
CA PRO A 128 25.61 -17.59 -1.58
C PRO A 128 24.82 -18.54 -2.50
N SER A 129 24.12 -17.98 -3.48
CA SER A 129 23.34 -18.72 -4.48
C SER A 129 23.87 -18.51 -5.91
N PRO A 130 23.47 -19.36 -6.89
CA PRO A 130 24.07 -19.38 -8.23
C PRO A 130 23.79 -18.14 -9.09
N ASP A 131 22.83 -17.32 -8.68
CA ASP A 131 22.33 -16.14 -9.38
C ASP A 131 23.10 -14.85 -9.06
N GLY A 132 24.02 -14.88 -8.09
CA GLY A 132 24.79 -13.71 -7.70
C GLY A 132 26.14 -13.63 -8.40
N ASP A 133 26.31 -12.68 -9.34
CA ASP A 133 27.65 -12.30 -9.84
C ASP A 133 28.59 -11.86 -8.70
N VAL A 134 28.02 -11.35 -7.60
CA VAL A 134 28.69 -11.00 -6.35
C VAL A 134 29.32 -12.22 -5.65
N TYR A 135 28.95 -13.46 -6.00
CA TYR A 135 29.63 -14.66 -5.53
C TYR A 135 31.13 -14.61 -5.84
N SER A 136 31.52 -14.08 -7.00
CA SER A 136 32.93 -13.91 -7.39
C SER A 136 33.75 -13.11 -6.36
N VAL A 137 33.14 -12.14 -5.68
CA VAL A 137 33.75 -11.26 -4.68
C VAL A 137 34.07 -12.00 -3.37
N VAL A 138 33.27 -13.01 -3.00
CA VAL A 138 33.36 -13.68 -1.69
C VAL A 138 33.62 -15.19 -1.76
N ARG A 139 33.76 -15.79 -2.95
CA ARG A 139 33.85 -17.25 -3.15
C ARG A 139 34.96 -17.95 -2.35
N ASN A 140 36.02 -17.23 -1.98
CA ASN A 140 37.16 -17.75 -1.22
C ASN A 140 37.06 -17.48 0.30
N LEU A 141 35.99 -16.82 0.77
CA LEU A 141 35.82 -16.43 2.16
C LEU A 141 35.02 -17.49 2.95
N PRO A 142 35.36 -17.73 4.24
CA PRO A 142 34.51 -18.50 5.15
C PRO A 142 33.07 -17.97 5.22
N GLN A 143 32.08 -18.86 5.34
CA GLN A 143 30.66 -18.50 5.31
C GLN A 143 30.26 -17.46 6.38
N ASN A 144 30.86 -17.54 7.57
CA ASN A 144 30.66 -16.58 8.66
C ASN A 144 31.22 -15.17 8.38
N ILE A 145 31.89 -14.98 7.24
CA ILE A 145 32.37 -13.69 6.72
C ILE A 145 31.59 -13.35 5.43
N ALA A 146 31.46 -14.31 4.50
CA ALA A 146 30.76 -14.12 3.23
C ALA A 146 29.28 -13.73 3.42
N GLY A 147 28.53 -14.44 4.28
CA GLY A 147 27.11 -14.17 4.52
C GLY A 147 26.82 -12.76 5.04
N PRO A 148 27.50 -12.29 6.11
CA PRO A 148 27.39 -10.90 6.58
C PRO A 148 27.82 -9.84 5.57
N MET A 149 28.81 -10.12 4.71
CA MET A 149 29.27 -9.18 3.68
C MET A 149 28.31 -9.07 2.49
N LEU A 150 27.67 -10.17 2.07
CA LEU A 150 26.70 -10.17 0.98
C LEU A 150 25.35 -9.57 1.37
N ARG A 151 24.86 -9.82 2.59
CA ARG A 151 23.51 -9.47 3.03
C ARG A 151 23.08 -8.01 2.75
N PRO A 152 23.92 -6.97 2.94
CA PRO A 152 23.55 -5.59 2.61
C PRO A 152 23.35 -5.32 1.12
N TRP A 153 23.87 -6.18 0.24
CA TRP A 153 23.79 -6.10 -1.21
C TRP A 153 22.74 -7.02 -1.83
N THR A 154 22.36 -8.09 -1.12
CA THR A 154 21.34 -9.07 -1.54
C THR A 154 19.95 -8.81 -0.96
N THR A 155 19.82 -7.94 0.05
CA THR A 155 18.49 -7.57 0.57
C THR A 155 17.87 -6.47 -0.29
N THR A 156 16.70 -6.73 -0.87
CA THR A 156 15.88 -5.77 -1.63
C THR A 156 14.64 -5.31 -0.85
N GLN A 157 14.10 -6.15 0.03
CA GLN A 157 12.89 -5.86 0.81
C GLN A 157 13.10 -6.10 2.32
N ARG A 158 12.40 -5.31 3.14
CA ARG A 158 12.38 -5.46 4.61
C ARG A 158 11.11 -6.06 5.18
N LEU A 159 9.97 -5.83 4.52
CA LEU A 159 8.71 -6.48 4.89
C LEU A 159 8.69 -7.91 4.36
N ASN A 160 8.06 -8.82 5.11
CA ASN A 160 7.71 -10.13 4.57
C ASN A 160 6.65 -9.99 3.47
N MET A 161 6.47 -11.06 2.71
CA MET A 161 5.56 -11.12 1.56
C MET A 161 4.14 -10.65 1.87
N ILE A 162 3.57 -11.07 3.00
CA ILE A 162 2.17 -10.80 3.33
C ILE A 162 1.97 -9.34 3.70
N ASP A 163 2.94 -8.71 4.34
CA ASP A 163 2.85 -7.29 4.65
C ASP A 163 3.06 -6.41 3.40
N GLN A 164 3.82 -6.88 2.41
CA GLN A 164 3.86 -6.26 1.07
C GLN A 164 2.49 -6.36 0.36
N LEU A 165 1.85 -7.55 0.37
CA LEU A 165 0.51 -7.72 -0.19
C LEU A 165 -0.54 -6.85 0.53
N ARG A 166 -0.49 -6.76 1.87
CA ARG A 166 -1.36 -5.89 2.67
C ARG A 166 -1.16 -4.41 2.38
N ALA A 167 0.07 -3.99 2.09
CA ALA A 167 0.42 -2.64 1.66
C ALA A 167 0.08 -2.36 0.17
N GLY A 168 -0.58 -3.29 -0.51
CA GLY A 168 -1.14 -3.09 -1.84
C GLY A 168 -0.28 -3.59 -3.00
N ILE A 169 0.84 -4.29 -2.78
CA ILE A 169 1.66 -4.90 -3.84
C ILE A 169 0.90 -6.05 -4.53
N ARG A 170 0.94 -6.13 -5.87
CA ARG A 170 0.18 -7.12 -6.69
C ARG A 170 0.97 -7.83 -7.79
N TYR A 171 2.18 -7.39 -8.09
CA TYR A 171 3.16 -8.17 -8.85
C TYR A 171 4.33 -8.53 -7.95
N LEU A 172 4.78 -9.78 -8.03
CA LEU A 172 5.92 -10.32 -7.30
C LEU A 172 6.95 -10.90 -8.27
N ASP A 173 8.22 -10.55 -8.06
CA ASP A 173 9.37 -11.07 -8.82
C ASP A 173 9.97 -12.26 -8.07
N LEU A 174 10.08 -13.40 -8.74
CA LEU A 174 10.59 -14.67 -8.21
C LEU A 174 11.83 -15.11 -8.99
N ARG A 175 12.94 -15.28 -8.28
CA ARG A 175 14.09 -16.05 -8.75
C ARG A 175 14.16 -17.37 -8.00
N VAL A 176 14.31 -18.47 -8.71
CA VAL A 176 14.26 -19.83 -8.15
C VAL A 176 15.50 -20.64 -8.52
N ALA A 177 16.14 -21.27 -7.55
CA ALA A 177 17.22 -22.24 -7.76
C ALA A 177 16.83 -23.64 -7.28
N VAL A 178 17.28 -24.67 -7.99
CA VAL A 178 17.13 -26.07 -7.58
C VAL A 178 18.31 -26.47 -6.70
N ARG A 179 18.05 -26.88 -5.45
CA ARG A 179 19.11 -27.33 -4.54
C ARG A 179 18.84 -28.71 -4.00
N PHE A 180 19.78 -29.64 -4.20
CA PHE A 180 19.72 -30.95 -3.55
C PHE A 180 19.92 -30.82 -2.02
N VAL A 181 18.95 -31.33 -1.27
CA VAL A 181 18.99 -31.38 0.21
C VAL A 181 18.95 -32.84 0.66
N ARG A 182 19.96 -33.25 1.43
CA ARG A 182 20.07 -34.61 1.98
C ARG A 182 18.77 -35.01 2.71
N ASN A 183 18.23 -36.19 2.37
CA ASN A 183 16.97 -36.75 2.85
C ASN A 183 15.68 -36.03 2.40
N LYS A 184 15.76 -34.96 1.60
CA LYS A 184 14.60 -34.31 0.96
C LYS A 184 14.61 -34.39 -0.57
N GLY A 185 15.77 -34.65 -1.18
CA GLY A 185 15.93 -34.62 -2.64
C GLY A 185 16.07 -33.18 -3.15
N ASP A 186 15.60 -32.94 -4.36
CA ASP A 186 15.67 -31.64 -5.02
C ASP A 186 14.63 -30.70 -4.41
N VAL A 187 15.07 -29.51 -3.96
CA VAL A 187 14.20 -28.50 -3.31
C VAL A 187 14.35 -27.16 -4.03
N PHE A 188 13.21 -26.58 -4.41
CA PHE A 188 13.16 -25.25 -5.02
C PHE A 188 13.29 -24.17 -3.95
N TYR A 189 14.35 -23.38 -4.03
CA TYR A 189 14.60 -22.24 -3.15
C TYR A 189 14.42 -20.93 -3.90
N LEU A 190 13.87 -19.93 -3.20
CA LEU A 190 13.96 -18.54 -3.62
C LEU A 190 15.39 -18.04 -3.37
N VAL A 191 15.90 -17.23 -4.29
CA VAL A 191 17.28 -16.71 -4.30
C VAL A 191 17.32 -15.22 -4.66
N HIS A 192 18.35 -14.52 -4.20
CA HIS A 192 18.81 -13.24 -4.77
C HIS A 192 20.26 -13.02 -4.33
N GLY A 193 21.22 -13.63 -5.02
CA GLY A 193 22.64 -13.70 -4.66
C GLY A 193 22.98 -14.48 -3.37
N GLN A 194 22.01 -14.67 -2.47
CA GLN A 194 22.00 -15.67 -1.41
C GLN A 194 20.71 -16.49 -1.42
N TYR A 195 20.79 -17.73 -0.92
CA TYR A 195 19.64 -18.58 -0.67
C TYR A 195 18.74 -17.98 0.42
N VAL A 196 17.45 -17.81 0.10
CA VAL A 196 16.45 -17.16 0.95
C VAL A 196 15.68 -18.21 1.77
N CYS A 197 14.72 -18.90 1.15
CA CYS A 197 13.88 -19.92 1.78
C CYS A 197 13.27 -20.87 0.72
N PRO A 198 12.73 -22.04 1.11
CA PRO A 198 12.02 -22.90 0.16
C PRO A 198 10.80 -22.18 -0.44
N MET A 199 10.64 -22.25 -1.76
CA MET A 199 9.56 -21.57 -2.49
C MET A 199 8.17 -21.93 -1.96
N VAL A 200 7.93 -23.23 -1.71
CA VAL A 200 6.65 -23.74 -1.18
C VAL A 200 6.28 -23.09 0.16
N ASP A 201 7.26 -22.89 1.06
CA ASP A 201 7.03 -22.28 2.38
C ASP A 201 6.68 -20.78 2.24
N ALA A 202 7.20 -20.12 1.21
CA ALA A 202 6.91 -18.72 0.90
C ALA A 202 5.57 -18.51 0.17
N LEU A 203 5.13 -19.48 -0.64
CA LEU A 203 3.85 -19.42 -1.36
C LEU A 203 2.64 -19.83 -0.50
N ARG A 204 2.82 -20.64 0.55
CA ARG A 204 1.71 -21.04 1.46
C ARG A 204 0.96 -19.83 2.06
N PRO A 205 1.63 -18.81 2.66
CA PRO A 205 0.94 -17.61 3.12
C PRO A 205 0.26 -16.81 1.98
N VAL A 206 0.79 -16.85 0.75
CA VAL A 206 0.16 -16.19 -0.40
C VAL A 206 -1.18 -16.87 -0.74
N ALA A 207 -1.24 -18.20 -0.67
CA ALA A 207 -2.48 -18.96 -0.82
C ALA A 207 -3.52 -18.62 0.28
N GLU A 208 -3.08 -18.30 1.49
CA GLU A 208 -3.96 -17.84 2.58
C GLU A 208 -4.49 -16.43 2.33
N PHE A 209 -3.64 -15.49 1.88
CA PHE A 209 -4.07 -14.14 1.49
C PHE A 209 -5.13 -14.18 0.37
N LEU A 210 -4.90 -14.99 -0.67
CA LEU A 210 -5.84 -15.15 -1.78
C LEU A 210 -7.21 -15.65 -1.32
N ARG A 211 -7.24 -16.64 -0.41
CA ARG A 211 -8.46 -17.16 0.23
C ARG A 211 -9.25 -16.10 1.00
N GLU A 212 -8.55 -15.18 1.67
CA GLU A 212 -9.16 -14.12 2.49
C GLU A 212 -9.60 -12.91 1.66
N HIS A 213 -9.04 -12.75 0.46
CA HIS A 213 -9.27 -11.61 -0.42
C HIS A 213 -9.65 -12.05 -1.84
N PRO A 214 -10.86 -12.64 -2.06
CA PRO A 214 -11.23 -13.34 -3.30
C PRO A 214 -11.35 -12.47 -4.56
N GLN A 215 -11.30 -11.14 -4.43
CA GLN A 215 -11.28 -10.20 -5.57
C GLN A 215 -9.87 -9.71 -5.92
N GLU A 216 -8.86 -10.02 -5.11
CA GLU A 216 -7.48 -9.63 -5.37
C GLU A 216 -6.84 -10.54 -6.42
N ILE A 217 -6.13 -9.91 -7.35
CA ILE A 217 -5.42 -10.57 -8.46
C ILE A 217 -3.93 -10.36 -8.29
N LEU A 218 -3.15 -11.44 -8.34
CA LEU A 218 -1.69 -11.42 -8.30
C LEU A 218 -1.07 -11.82 -9.63
N LEU A 219 0.00 -11.12 -10.00
CA LEU A 219 0.93 -11.53 -11.04
C LEU A 219 2.17 -12.09 -10.34
N LEU A 220 2.50 -13.36 -10.59
CA LEU A 220 3.72 -13.98 -10.06
C LEU A 220 4.64 -14.22 -11.25
N ASP A 221 5.79 -13.55 -11.31
CA ASP A 221 6.75 -13.75 -12.38
C ASP A 221 7.96 -14.54 -11.91
N CYS A 222 8.07 -15.80 -12.35
CA CYS A 222 9.26 -16.61 -12.18
C CYS A 222 10.26 -16.28 -13.28
N ASN A 223 10.80 -15.07 -13.17
CA ASN A 223 11.62 -14.36 -14.16
C ASN A 223 12.98 -15.05 -14.39
N HIS A 224 13.59 -15.61 -13.34
CA HIS A 224 14.87 -16.32 -13.44
C HIS A 224 14.86 -17.68 -12.72
N CYS A 225 15.39 -18.69 -13.40
CA CYS A 225 15.49 -20.06 -12.92
C CYS A 225 16.93 -20.59 -13.06
N TYR A 226 17.48 -21.14 -11.99
CA TYR A 226 18.88 -21.60 -11.89
C TYR A 226 18.96 -23.08 -11.50
N GLU A 227 19.94 -23.81 -12.02
CA GLU A 227 20.19 -25.24 -11.73
C GLU A 227 19.02 -26.18 -12.15
N PHE A 228 18.17 -25.72 -13.09
CA PHE A 228 17.13 -26.52 -13.75
C PHE A 228 17.72 -27.41 -14.87
N GLU A 229 18.53 -28.39 -14.49
CA GLU A 229 19.29 -29.24 -15.42
C GLU A 229 18.47 -30.35 -16.13
N THR A 230 17.24 -30.64 -15.67
CA THR A 230 16.45 -31.78 -16.19
C THR A 230 14.96 -31.48 -16.29
N ASP A 231 14.27 -32.14 -17.24
CA ASP A 231 12.80 -32.11 -17.35
C ASP A 231 12.10 -32.56 -16.06
N LYS A 232 12.75 -33.40 -15.25
CA LYS A 232 12.27 -33.79 -13.93
C LYS A 232 12.22 -32.59 -12.97
N HIS A 233 13.18 -31.66 -13.03
CA HIS A 233 13.15 -30.43 -12.24
C HIS A 233 12.00 -29.52 -12.71
N LEU A 234 11.75 -29.44 -14.03
CA LEU A 234 10.62 -28.68 -14.59
C LEU A 234 9.27 -29.21 -14.08
N THR A 235 9.03 -30.53 -14.22
CA THR A 235 7.79 -31.17 -13.78
C THR A 235 7.58 -31.02 -12.27
N ALA A 236 8.60 -31.31 -11.46
CA ALA A 236 8.51 -31.18 -10.00
C ALA A 236 8.30 -29.73 -9.53
N PHE A 237 8.77 -28.74 -10.30
CA PHE A 237 8.50 -27.33 -10.04
C PHE A 237 7.05 -26.95 -10.36
N GLU A 238 6.53 -27.36 -11.51
CA GLU A 238 5.10 -27.16 -11.85
C GLU A 238 4.21 -27.82 -10.77
N ASP A 239 4.49 -29.07 -10.40
CA ASP A 239 3.76 -29.79 -9.34
C ASP A 239 3.80 -29.05 -8.00
N ALA A 240 4.97 -28.54 -7.58
CA ALA A 240 5.13 -27.81 -6.32
C ALA A 240 4.36 -26.47 -6.30
N VAL A 241 4.25 -25.78 -7.44
CA VAL A 241 3.40 -24.58 -7.54
C VAL A 241 1.92 -24.96 -7.60
N LEU A 242 1.57 -26.05 -8.28
CA LEU A 242 0.18 -26.52 -8.39
C LEU A 242 -0.39 -27.03 -7.07
N ASP A 243 0.40 -27.68 -6.21
CA ASP A 243 0.00 -28.11 -4.86
C ASP A 243 -0.46 -26.91 -3.99
N VAL A 244 0.26 -25.79 -4.06
CA VAL A 244 0.01 -24.62 -3.22
C VAL A 244 -1.01 -23.65 -3.85
N LEU A 245 -0.87 -23.37 -5.15
CA LEU A 245 -1.61 -22.30 -5.84
C LEU A 245 -2.55 -22.80 -6.94
N GLY A 246 -2.56 -24.09 -7.27
CA GLY A 246 -3.22 -24.64 -8.47
C GLY A 246 -4.73 -24.42 -8.57
N GLN A 247 -5.40 -24.13 -7.45
CA GLN A 247 -6.81 -23.71 -7.43
C GLN A 247 -7.02 -22.25 -7.85
N TYR A 248 -6.04 -21.36 -7.61
CA TYR A 248 -6.08 -19.93 -7.90
C TYR A 248 -5.52 -19.56 -9.29
N LEU A 249 -4.68 -20.42 -9.88
CA LEU A 249 -4.08 -20.17 -11.19
C LEU A 249 -5.13 -20.06 -12.30
N TYR A 250 -5.04 -18.99 -13.11
CA TYR A 250 -5.83 -18.81 -14.32
C TYR A 250 -5.10 -19.42 -15.54
N PRO A 251 -5.78 -20.25 -16.35
CA PRO A 251 -5.15 -20.93 -17.48
C PRO A 251 -4.63 -19.94 -18.53
N VAL A 252 -3.61 -20.36 -19.29
CA VAL A 252 -3.05 -19.59 -20.39
C VAL A 252 -4.11 -19.35 -21.46
N GLN A 253 -4.14 -18.12 -22.00
CA GLN A 253 -4.98 -17.71 -23.12
C GLN A 253 -4.11 -16.98 -24.16
N ASP A 254 -4.58 -16.86 -25.40
CA ASP A 254 -3.86 -16.12 -26.44
C ASP A 254 -3.78 -14.61 -26.13
N THR A 255 -4.83 -14.08 -25.49
CA THR A 255 -4.97 -12.70 -25.07
C THR A 255 -4.88 -12.55 -23.55
N VAL A 256 -4.42 -11.39 -23.06
CA VAL A 256 -4.39 -11.09 -21.62
C VAL A 256 -5.83 -10.90 -21.11
N PRO A 257 -6.25 -11.59 -20.04
CA PRO A 257 -7.63 -11.52 -19.55
C PRO A 257 -7.93 -10.17 -18.88
N THR A 258 -9.21 -9.81 -18.90
CA THR A 258 -9.76 -8.68 -18.14
C THR A 258 -9.90 -9.06 -16.66
N LEU A 259 -9.92 -8.06 -15.76
CA LEU A 259 -10.21 -8.32 -14.33
C LEU A 259 -11.58 -8.98 -14.14
N GLU A 260 -12.57 -8.60 -14.95
CA GLU A 260 -13.89 -9.21 -14.93
C GLU A 260 -13.86 -10.69 -15.34
N GLN A 261 -13.07 -11.07 -16.36
CA GLN A 261 -12.88 -12.48 -16.75
C GLN A 261 -12.21 -13.28 -15.63
N LEU A 262 -11.20 -12.71 -14.96
CA LEU A 262 -10.55 -13.34 -13.80
C LEU A 262 -11.56 -13.55 -12.65
N TRP A 263 -12.28 -12.50 -12.24
CA TRP A 263 -13.29 -12.58 -11.18
C TRP A 263 -14.41 -13.57 -11.52
N LYS A 264 -14.95 -13.57 -12.75
CA LYS A 264 -15.98 -14.52 -13.20
C LYS A 264 -15.50 -15.97 -13.19
N SER A 265 -14.20 -16.21 -13.41
CA SER A 265 -13.60 -17.56 -13.35
C SER A 265 -13.31 -18.05 -11.92
N GLY A 266 -13.39 -17.18 -10.91
CA GLY A 266 -12.97 -17.47 -9.55
C GLY A 266 -11.45 -17.72 -9.42
N LYS A 267 -10.65 -17.26 -10.37
CA LYS A 267 -9.19 -17.36 -10.36
C LYS A 267 -8.56 -16.02 -10.04
N GLN A 268 -7.38 -16.07 -9.42
CA GLN A 268 -6.74 -14.93 -8.81
C GLN A 268 -5.26 -14.76 -9.18
N VAL A 269 -4.64 -15.75 -9.83
CA VAL A 269 -3.20 -15.72 -10.11
C VAL A 269 -2.91 -15.94 -11.59
N LEU A 270 -2.15 -15.01 -12.18
CA LEU A 270 -1.44 -15.22 -13.44
C LEU A 270 0.02 -15.52 -13.09
N PHE A 271 0.47 -16.75 -13.32
CA PHE A 271 1.83 -17.20 -13.02
C PHE A 271 2.64 -17.25 -14.32
N PHE A 272 3.69 -16.44 -14.42
CA PHE A 272 4.62 -16.39 -15.54
C PHE A 272 5.87 -17.21 -15.22
N SER A 273 6.47 -17.84 -16.23
CA SER A 273 7.72 -18.58 -16.06
C SER A 273 8.63 -18.42 -17.27
N CYS A 274 9.92 -18.17 -17.02
CA CYS A 274 10.97 -18.22 -18.03
C CYS A 274 11.23 -19.64 -18.57
N LEU A 275 10.75 -20.68 -17.88
CA LEU A 275 10.89 -22.08 -18.27
C LEU A 275 9.90 -22.50 -19.38
N HIS A 276 10.23 -23.56 -20.11
CA HIS A 276 9.28 -24.21 -21.00
C HIS A 276 8.27 -25.03 -20.19
N CYS A 277 6.96 -24.84 -20.46
CA CYS A 277 5.89 -25.49 -19.71
C CYS A 277 5.59 -26.88 -20.26
N MET A 278 5.50 -27.89 -19.37
CA MET A 278 5.44 -29.30 -19.75
C MET A 278 4.02 -29.86 -19.99
N GLY A 279 2.98 -29.04 -19.82
CA GLY A 279 1.63 -29.36 -20.32
C GLY A 279 0.44 -29.00 -19.42
N SER A 280 0.64 -28.43 -18.24
CA SER A 280 -0.47 -28.11 -17.31
C SER A 280 -1.39 -26.98 -17.79
N GLY A 281 -0.99 -26.20 -18.80
CA GLY A 281 -1.77 -25.11 -19.38
C GLY A 281 -2.03 -23.91 -18.44
N LYS A 282 -1.32 -23.83 -17.31
CA LYS A 282 -1.52 -22.81 -16.26
C LYS A 282 -0.36 -21.82 -16.09
N PHE A 283 0.81 -22.11 -16.67
CA PHE A 283 1.99 -21.27 -16.60
C PHE A 283 2.11 -20.43 -17.88
N TRP A 284 2.04 -19.11 -17.72
CA TRP A 284 2.14 -18.14 -18.81
C TRP A 284 3.59 -18.02 -19.27
N PRO A 285 3.87 -17.97 -20.58
CA PRO A 285 5.25 -17.86 -21.06
C PRO A 285 5.89 -16.54 -20.62
N GLY A 286 7.09 -16.58 -20.04
CA GLY A 286 7.81 -15.41 -19.51
C GLY A 286 8.01 -14.29 -20.55
N ARG A 287 8.09 -14.60 -21.84
CA ARG A 287 8.10 -13.61 -22.95
C ARG A 287 6.85 -12.71 -23.02
N ARG A 288 5.79 -13.03 -22.29
CA ARG A 288 4.58 -12.19 -22.09
C ARG A 288 4.80 -11.12 -21.02
N MET A 289 5.90 -11.17 -20.26
CA MET A 289 6.33 -10.19 -19.27
C MET A 289 7.58 -9.48 -19.79
N VAL A 290 7.45 -8.22 -20.21
CA VAL A 290 8.56 -7.43 -20.76
C VAL A 290 9.17 -6.60 -19.63
N SER A 291 10.33 -7.03 -19.13
CA SER A 291 11.03 -6.36 -18.05
C SER A 291 11.89 -5.20 -18.58
N LEU A 292 11.46 -3.96 -18.32
CA LEU A 292 12.15 -2.73 -18.72
C LEU A 292 13.17 -2.35 -17.64
N TRP A 293 14.29 -3.08 -17.66
CA TRP A 293 15.37 -2.96 -16.68
C TRP A 293 16.52 -2.06 -17.20
N PRO A 294 16.80 -0.91 -16.54
CA PRO A 294 17.83 0.02 -17.01
C PRO A 294 19.29 -0.46 -16.84
N ASN A 295 19.53 -1.45 -15.98
CA ASN A 295 20.86 -2.05 -15.69
C ASN A 295 22.02 -1.03 -15.53
N THR A 296 21.85 -0.06 -14.64
CA THR A 296 22.83 1.01 -14.38
C THR A 296 22.93 1.34 -12.88
N VAL A 297 24.04 1.96 -12.46
CA VAL A 297 24.22 2.59 -11.14
C VAL A 297 23.91 4.10 -11.12
N HIS A 298 23.56 4.69 -12.28
CA HIS A 298 23.33 6.11 -12.45
C HIS A 298 21.83 6.43 -12.60
N VAL A 299 21.33 7.33 -11.74
CA VAL A 299 19.90 7.71 -11.71
C VAL A 299 19.48 8.45 -12.99
N GLU A 300 20.37 9.26 -13.57
CA GLU A 300 20.08 10.00 -14.81
C GLU A 300 19.89 9.05 -16.00
N GLU A 301 20.74 8.04 -16.13
CA GLU A 301 20.60 6.97 -17.15
C GLU A 301 19.33 6.15 -16.92
N MET A 302 18.99 5.83 -15.66
CA MET A 302 17.75 5.15 -15.29
C MET A 302 16.52 5.95 -15.76
N LEU A 303 16.47 7.26 -15.50
CA LEU A 303 15.37 8.13 -15.95
C LEU A 303 15.31 8.26 -17.47
N GLN A 304 16.43 8.50 -18.14
CA GLN A 304 16.51 8.57 -19.61
C GLN A 304 16.03 7.28 -20.28
N PHE A 305 16.40 6.12 -19.71
CA PHE A 305 15.90 4.82 -20.16
C PHE A 305 14.38 4.71 -19.99
N LEU A 306 13.84 5.08 -18.82
CA LEU A 306 12.40 5.00 -18.56
C LEU A 306 11.59 5.94 -19.46
N ASP A 307 12.07 7.17 -19.72
CA ASP A 307 11.44 8.13 -20.63
C ASP A 307 11.46 7.66 -22.10
N LYS A 308 12.53 6.97 -22.53
CA LYS A 308 12.60 6.35 -23.86
C LYS A 308 11.56 5.24 -24.06
N HIS A 309 11.14 4.58 -22.97
CA HIS A 309 10.16 3.48 -22.99
C HIS A 309 8.77 3.89 -22.44
N TYR A 310 8.48 5.19 -22.36
CA TYR A 310 7.17 5.72 -21.94
C TYR A 310 6.53 6.53 -23.08
N GLY A 311 5.20 6.65 -23.11
CA GLY A 311 4.49 7.53 -24.03
C GLY A 311 4.23 6.97 -25.43
N PRO A 312 3.61 7.76 -26.34
CA PRO A 312 3.17 7.30 -27.66
C PRO A 312 4.29 6.77 -28.57
N GLN A 313 5.54 7.19 -28.34
CA GLN A 313 6.72 6.71 -29.06
C GLN A 313 7.09 5.25 -28.73
N PHE A 314 6.60 4.70 -27.61
CA PHE A 314 6.85 3.33 -27.19
C PHE A 314 5.61 2.46 -27.44
N VAL A 315 5.65 1.68 -28.52
CA VAL A 315 4.54 0.81 -28.92
C VAL A 315 4.55 -0.48 -28.11
N GLN A 316 3.60 -0.62 -27.19
CA GLN A 316 3.39 -1.84 -26.40
C GLN A 316 2.56 -2.87 -27.17
N ASN A 317 2.90 -4.16 -27.03
CA ASN A 317 2.05 -5.26 -27.47
C ASN A 317 0.91 -5.43 -26.45
N PRO A 318 -0.38 -5.31 -26.85
CA PRO A 318 -1.51 -5.34 -25.92
C PRO A 318 -1.74 -6.69 -25.23
N ASN A 319 -1.04 -7.75 -25.68
CA ASN A 319 -1.09 -9.07 -25.06
C ASN A 319 0.20 -9.42 -24.28
N ASN A 320 1.03 -8.42 -23.97
CA ASN A 320 2.15 -8.50 -23.05
C ASN A 320 1.94 -7.53 -21.88
N PHE A 321 2.57 -7.82 -20.75
CA PHE A 321 2.74 -6.93 -19.62
C PHE A 321 4.11 -6.23 -19.71
N TYR A 322 4.23 -5.02 -19.12
CA TYR A 322 5.44 -4.21 -19.16
C TYR A 322 5.83 -3.73 -17.75
N VAL A 323 7.01 -4.14 -17.29
CA VAL A 323 7.52 -3.89 -15.93
C VAL A 323 8.57 -2.79 -15.95
N TYR A 324 8.17 -1.58 -15.54
CA TYR A 324 9.03 -0.41 -15.42
C TYR A 324 9.82 -0.46 -14.11
N GLN A 325 11.14 -0.63 -14.19
CA GLN A 325 11.97 -0.80 -12.99
C GLN A 325 12.67 0.50 -12.55
N GLY A 326 12.32 0.99 -11.37
CA GLY A 326 12.98 2.11 -10.69
C GLY A 326 14.10 1.67 -9.76
N VAL A 327 14.99 0.80 -10.23
CA VAL A 327 16.08 0.20 -9.46
C VAL A 327 17.43 0.53 -10.10
N LEU A 328 18.49 0.50 -9.28
CA LEU A 328 19.87 0.63 -9.74
C LEU A 328 20.62 -0.67 -9.43
N THR A 329 21.38 -1.14 -10.41
CA THR A 329 22.08 -2.43 -10.36
C THR A 329 23.57 -2.22 -10.11
N PRO A 330 24.09 -2.54 -8.92
CA PRO A 330 25.52 -2.48 -8.66
C PRO A 330 26.28 -3.60 -9.37
N THR A 331 27.35 -3.25 -10.09
CA THR A 331 28.28 -4.25 -10.65
C THR A 331 29.18 -4.84 -9.54
N PRO A 332 29.82 -6.02 -9.76
CA PRO A 332 30.77 -6.57 -8.80
C PRO A 332 31.93 -5.61 -8.46
N ASP A 333 32.43 -4.85 -9.44
CA ASP A 333 33.44 -3.80 -9.23
C ASP A 333 32.91 -2.63 -8.37
N TYR A 334 31.65 -2.21 -8.59
CA TYR A 334 31.00 -1.22 -7.74
C TYR A 334 30.92 -1.69 -6.28
N ILE A 335 30.53 -2.96 -6.04
CA ILE A 335 30.44 -3.54 -4.70
C ILE A 335 31.83 -3.61 -4.04
N LEU A 336 32.84 -4.08 -4.78
CA LEU A 336 34.24 -4.13 -4.33
C LEU A 336 34.79 -2.76 -3.92
N ARG A 337 34.40 -1.68 -4.60
CA ARG A 337 34.80 -0.31 -4.28
C ARG A 337 33.98 0.32 -3.13
N ASN A 338 32.83 -0.26 -2.80
CA ASN A 338 31.88 0.28 -1.82
C ASN A 338 31.58 -0.71 -0.69
N LEU A 339 32.55 -1.48 -0.19
CA LEU A 339 32.32 -2.58 0.78
C LEU A 339 31.52 -2.21 2.05
N THR A 340 31.50 -0.94 2.47
CA THR A 340 30.72 -0.42 3.61
C THR A 340 29.31 0.09 3.24
N GLY A 341 28.95 0.03 1.95
CA GLY A 341 27.67 0.44 1.41
C GLY A 341 26.59 -0.66 1.48
N SER A 342 25.47 -0.42 0.80
CA SER A 342 24.38 -1.39 0.68
C SER A 342 23.49 -1.09 -0.54
N LEU A 343 22.76 -2.10 -1.03
CA LEU A 343 21.75 -1.91 -2.06
C LEU A 343 20.66 -0.91 -1.61
N ARG A 344 20.36 -0.84 -0.31
CA ARG A 344 19.43 0.15 0.26
C ARG A 344 19.84 1.60 -0.02
N GLN A 345 21.15 1.92 -0.08
CA GLN A 345 21.61 3.27 -0.41
C GLN A 345 21.34 3.63 -1.88
N LEU A 346 21.48 2.64 -2.78
CA LEU A 346 21.12 2.79 -4.19
C LEU A 346 19.59 2.90 -4.35
N ALA A 347 18.83 2.00 -3.73
CA ALA A 347 17.37 2.01 -3.72
C ALA A 347 16.79 3.34 -3.23
N LYS A 348 17.37 3.94 -2.18
CA LYS A 348 16.95 5.27 -1.69
C LYS A 348 17.13 6.38 -2.74
N ARG A 349 18.20 6.34 -3.54
CA ARG A 349 18.45 7.31 -4.61
C ARG A 349 17.54 7.06 -5.80
N ALA A 350 17.47 5.80 -6.25
CA ALA A 350 16.66 5.34 -7.37
C ALA A 350 15.17 5.65 -7.13
N GLY A 351 14.65 5.17 -6.00
CA GLY A 351 13.24 5.24 -5.68
C GLY A 351 12.73 6.65 -5.37
N ALA A 352 13.59 7.56 -4.91
CA ALA A 352 13.22 8.96 -4.74
C ALA A 352 12.91 9.63 -6.08
N GLU A 353 13.79 9.49 -7.07
CA GLU A 353 13.55 10.05 -8.41
C GLU A 353 12.48 9.26 -9.17
N PHE A 354 12.44 7.93 -9.06
CA PHE A 354 11.40 7.12 -9.70
C PHE A 354 10.01 7.44 -9.15
N SER A 355 9.88 7.70 -7.85
CA SER A 355 8.62 8.14 -7.25
C SER A 355 8.18 9.50 -7.79
N ARG A 356 9.10 10.46 -8.00
CA ARG A 356 8.78 11.75 -8.65
C ARG A 356 8.41 11.55 -10.11
N TRP A 357 9.15 10.71 -10.82
CA TRP A 357 8.91 10.36 -12.22
C TRP A 357 7.50 9.80 -12.41
N ILE A 358 7.09 8.79 -11.61
CA ILE A 358 5.72 8.22 -11.59
C ILE A 358 4.64 9.29 -11.34
N GLN A 359 4.91 10.24 -10.45
CA GLN A 359 3.94 11.28 -10.07
C GLN A 359 3.83 12.43 -11.08
N ALA A 360 4.67 12.48 -12.12
CA ALA A 360 4.67 13.61 -13.06
C ALA A 360 3.28 13.79 -13.74
N PRO A 361 2.85 15.04 -14.03
CA PRO A 361 1.49 15.33 -14.48
C PRO A 361 1.05 14.57 -15.74
N ASP A 362 2.00 14.26 -16.62
CA ASP A 362 1.84 13.54 -17.88
C ASP A 362 1.93 12.00 -17.76
N ARG A 363 2.35 11.43 -16.61
CA ARG A 363 2.32 9.97 -16.40
C ARG A 363 0.89 9.43 -16.26
N LEU A 364 0.59 8.40 -17.04
CA LEU A 364 -0.70 7.72 -17.09
C LEU A 364 -0.49 6.19 -17.11
N ALA A 365 -1.57 5.45 -16.88
CA ALA A 365 -1.72 4.03 -17.12
C ALA A 365 -2.00 3.74 -18.61
N GLY A 366 -1.94 2.47 -19.01
CA GLY A 366 -2.58 1.97 -20.23
C GLY A 366 -1.66 1.81 -21.44
N PRO A 367 -2.20 1.72 -22.68
CA PRO A 367 -1.47 1.25 -23.86
C PRO A 367 -0.23 2.06 -24.26
N HIS A 368 -0.19 3.34 -23.89
CA HIS A 368 0.95 4.26 -24.10
C HIS A 368 1.51 4.75 -22.75
N GLY A 369 1.15 4.07 -21.67
CA GLY A 369 1.44 4.45 -20.31
C GLY A 369 2.06 3.31 -19.52
N LEU A 370 2.00 3.42 -18.20
CA LEU A 370 2.53 2.43 -17.27
C LEU A 370 1.59 1.21 -17.19
N ASN A 371 2.16 0.04 -16.89
CA ASN A 371 1.42 -1.21 -16.72
C ASN A 371 1.84 -1.98 -15.46
N ILE A 372 3.13 -2.11 -15.17
CA ILE A 372 3.63 -2.59 -13.88
C ILE A 372 4.81 -1.71 -13.49
N THR A 373 4.89 -1.28 -12.24
CA THR A 373 6.05 -0.52 -11.73
C THR A 373 6.71 -1.28 -10.59
N LEU A 374 8.05 -1.34 -10.61
CA LEU A 374 8.86 -2.16 -9.73
C LEU A 374 9.94 -1.33 -9.03
N MET A 375 10.15 -1.57 -7.74
CA MET A 375 11.14 -0.83 -6.93
C MET A 375 11.63 -1.65 -5.72
N ASP A 376 12.83 -1.35 -5.23
CA ASP A 376 13.40 -1.88 -3.98
C ASP A 376 12.88 -1.13 -2.74
N TYR A 377 12.84 -1.79 -1.58
CA TYR A 377 12.45 -1.23 -0.27
C TYR A 377 11.11 -0.48 -0.27
N VAL A 378 10.16 -0.94 -1.10
CA VAL A 378 8.80 -0.41 -1.13
C VAL A 378 8.15 -0.52 0.24
N VAL A 379 7.24 0.39 0.55
CA VAL A 379 6.55 0.51 1.84
C VAL A 379 7.44 0.96 3.00
N THR A 380 8.65 0.41 3.19
CA THR A 380 9.50 0.78 4.33
C THR A 380 10.26 2.07 4.14
N ASP A 381 10.77 2.30 2.93
CA ASP A 381 11.51 3.52 2.58
C ASP A 381 10.65 4.46 1.72
N PHE A 382 9.61 3.90 1.08
CA PHE A 382 8.65 4.60 0.23
C PHE A 382 7.20 4.16 0.56
N PRO A 383 6.58 4.69 1.64
CA PRO A 383 5.26 4.26 2.10
C PRO A 383 4.14 4.60 1.10
N ASP A 384 4.24 5.73 0.41
CA ASP A 384 3.22 6.21 -0.54
C ASP A 384 3.27 5.51 -1.91
N TYR A 385 4.30 4.70 -2.17
CA TYR A 385 4.59 4.15 -3.49
C TYR A 385 3.41 3.37 -4.08
N ALA A 386 2.84 2.45 -3.29
CA ALA A 386 1.74 1.60 -3.77
C ALA A 386 0.50 2.44 -4.14
N GLU A 387 0.19 3.46 -3.34
CA GLU A 387 -0.95 4.34 -3.59
C GLU A 387 -0.74 5.21 -4.83
N ASN A 388 0.43 5.82 -4.99
CA ASN A 388 0.77 6.65 -6.15
C ASN A 388 0.67 5.88 -7.48
N VAL A 389 1.07 4.61 -7.46
CA VAL A 389 0.97 3.71 -8.61
C VAL A 389 -0.48 3.29 -8.87
N ILE A 390 -1.25 2.98 -7.83
CA ILE A 390 -2.70 2.70 -7.93
C ILE A 390 -3.44 3.92 -8.50
N TYR A 391 -3.09 5.14 -8.08
CA TYR A 391 -3.70 6.40 -8.50
C TYR A 391 -3.66 6.62 -10.02
N LEU A 392 -2.61 6.15 -10.70
CA LEU A 392 -2.50 6.23 -12.17
C LEU A 392 -3.68 5.59 -12.90
N ASN A 393 -4.27 4.51 -12.34
CA ASN A 393 -5.46 3.87 -12.91
C ASN A 393 -6.63 4.86 -12.97
N TYR A 394 -6.90 5.55 -11.86
CA TYR A 394 -7.96 6.54 -11.74
C TYR A 394 -7.69 7.76 -12.64
N LYS A 395 -6.47 8.32 -12.57
CA LYS A 395 -6.01 9.46 -13.39
C LYS A 395 -6.20 9.25 -14.90
N THR A 396 -6.12 8.00 -15.34
CA THR A 396 -6.22 7.62 -16.76
C THR A 396 -7.65 7.35 -17.18
N TRP A 397 -8.31 6.42 -16.48
CA TRP A 397 -9.53 5.79 -16.96
C TRP A 397 -10.82 6.43 -16.40
N ALA A 398 -10.74 7.21 -15.32
CA ALA A 398 -11.92 7.83 -14.70
C ALA A 398 -12.35 9.18 -15.32
N LYS A 399 -11.77 9.59 -16.46
CA LYS A 399 -11.93 10.97 -17.01
C LYS A 399 -13.37 11.45 -17.27
N ASN A 400 -14.35 10.55 -17.45
CA ASN A 400 -15.78 10.87 -17.56
C ASN A 400 -16.67 10.13 -16.55
N SER A 401 -16.08 9.31 -15.67
CA SER A 401 -16.80 8.67 -14.58
C SER A 401 -16.72 9.59 -13.38
N ALA A 402 -17.83 10.25 -13.04
CA ALA A 402 -17.96 10.85 -11.72
C ALA A 402 -17.59 9.79 -10.67
N MET A 403 -16.70 10.17 -9.74
CA MET A 403 -16.45 9.40 -8.51
C MET A 403 -17.79 8.90 -7.95
N PRO A 404 -17.87 7.70 -7.34
CA PRO A 404 -18.97 7.37 -6.43
C PRO A 404 -19.11 8.55 -5.47
N THR A 405 -20.24 9.25 -5.54
CA THR A 405 -20.27 10.72 -5.45
C THR A 405 -19.51 11.29 -4.26
N PHE A 406 -18.27 11.73 -4.54
CA PHE A 406 -17.61 12.73 -3.72
C PHE A 406 -18.35 14.05 -3.94
N SER A 407 -19.42 14.24 -3.17
CA SER A 407 -20.26 15.43 -3.22
C SER A 407 -19.41 16.69 -3.13
N ARG A 408 -19.68 17.63 -4.05
CA ARG A 408 -18.90 18.84 -4.37
C ARG A 408 -18.32 19.56 -3.13
N LEU A 409 -17.07 19.22 -2.81
CA LEU A 409 -16.05 20.23 -2.51
C LEU A 409 -15.12 20.27 -3.74
N ARG A 410 -14.47 21.41 -3.99
CA ARG A 410 -13.74 21.63 -5.25
C ARG A 410 -12.55 20.67 -5.35
N SER A 411 -12.49 19.91 -6.45
CA SER A 411 -11.63 18.74 -6.61
C SER A 411 -10.17 19.07 -6.95
N SER A 412 -9.56 20.01 -6.21
CA SER A 412 -8.17 20.45 -6.41
C SER A 412 -7.41 20.79 -5.12
N GLU A 413 -8.03 20.69 -3.95
CA GLU A 413 -7.40 21.01 -2.67
C GLU A 413 -6.90 19.72 -1.99
N SER A 414 -5.62 19.69 -1.64
CA SER A 414 -5.02 18.57 -0.93
C SER A 414 -5.60 18.45 0.48
N LEU A 415 -5.90 17.22 0.92
CA LEU A 415 -6.24 16.96 2.33
C LEU A 415 -5.08 17.24 3.28
N SER A 416 -3.86 17.37 2.77
CA SER A 416 -2.72 17.86 3.56
C SER A 416 -2.86 19.33 3.98
N GLU A 417 -3.77 20.09 3.38
CA GLU A 417 -3.98 21.53 3.61
C GLU A 417 -5.47 21.87 3.91
N TRP A 418 -6.25 20.92 4.42
CA TRP A 418 -7.70 21.14 4.56
C TRP A 418 -8.07 22.23 5.56
N MET A 419 -7.29 22.46 6.62
CA MET A 419 -7.54 23.56 7.57
C MET A 419 -7.20 24.91 6.96
N THR A 420 -6.09 24.96 6.20
CA THR A 420 -5.60 26.11 5.44
C THR A 420 -6.64 26.63 4.44
N ASN A 421 -7.41 25.72 3.84
CA ASN A 421 -8.40 26.00 2.81
C ASN A 421 -9.84 26.19 3.34
N LEU A 422 -10.06 26.16 4.67
CA LEU A 422 -11.36 26.49 5.24
C LEU A 422 -11.71 27.98 4.99
N PRO A 423 -12.97 28.30 4.67
CA PRO A 423 -13.45 29.67 4.64
C PRO A 423 -13.23 30.38 5.99
N ASP A 424 -12.95 31.68 5.95
CA ASP A 424 -12.81 32.57 7.12
C ASP A 424 -13.87 32.34 8.20
N GLU A 425 -15.14 32.20 7.81
CA GLU A 425 -16.29 31.99 8.69
C GLU A 425 -16.16 30.73 9.55
N ILE A 426 -15.48 29.70 9.03
CA ILE A 426 -15.15 28.46 9.73
C ILE A 426 -13.82 28.61 10.50
N ALA A 427 -12.80 29.22 9.89
CA ALA A 427 -11.49 29.41 10.52
C ALA A 427 -11.55 30.28 11.80
N LYS A 428 -12.55 31.17 11.88
CA LYS A 428 -12.90 32.02 13.03
C LYS A 428 -13.72 31.31 14.12
N GLN A 429 -14.09 30.05 13.94
CA GLN A 429 -14.73 29.25 15.00
C GLN A 429 -13.66 28.67 15.93
N PRO A 430 -13.93 28.60 17.26
CA PRO A 430 -13.06 27.88 18.18
C PRO A 430 -12.85 26.42 17.75
N LEU A 431 -11.61 25.92 17.86
CA LEU A 431 -11.22 24.58 17.41
C LEU A 431 -12.06 23.43 17.99
N ASN A 432 -12.65 23.61 19.18
CA ASN A 432 -13.52 22.60 19.80
C ASN A 432 -14.93 22.57 19.20
N LEU A 433 -15.28 23.48 18.30
CA LEU A 433 -16.51 23.45 17.51
C LEU A 433 -16.30 22.73 16.17
N LEU A 434 -15.10 22.77 15.59
CA LEU A 434 -14.82 22.14 14.29
C LEU A 434 -14.89 20.61 14.36
N ALA A 435 -15.34 19.98 13.29
CA ALA A 435 -15.17 18.56 13.05
C ALA A 435 -13.74 18.27 12.59
N ILE A 436 -13.02 17.43 13.33
CA ILE A 436 -11.59 17.15 13.15
C ILE A 436 -11.39 15.62 13.02
N PRO A 437 -10.80 15.12 11.91
CA PRO A 437 -10.52 13.70 11.75
C PRO A 437 -9.27 13.28 12.52
N GLY A 438 -9.39 12.18 13.26
CA GLY A 438 -8.37 11.61 14.14
C GLY A 438 -8.11 10.13 13.86
N SER A 439 -7.00 9.62 14.39
CA SER A 439 -6.67 8.19 14.38
C SER A 439 -6.57 7.64 15.80
N HIS A 440 -7.12 6.45 16.03
CA HIS A 440 -7.00 5.74 17.31
C HIS A 440 -5.59 5.19 17.49
N ASP A 441 -4.98 5.36 18.67
CA ASP A 441 -3.62 4.88 18.97
C ASP A 441 -2.64 5.11 17.80
N SER A 442 -2.46 6.38 17.43
CA SER A 442 -1.96 6.79 16.10
C SER A 442 -0.59 6.23 15.71
N PHE A 443 0.21 5.83 16.70
CA PHE A 443 1.63 5.55 16.58
C PHE A 443 1.95 4.06 16.37
N THR A 444 0.96 3.18 16.23
CA THR A 444 1.17 1.71 16.23
C THR A 444 1.72 1.11 14.94
N SER A 445 1.78 1.86 13.83
CA SER A 445 2.12 1.35 12.49
C SER A 445 3.49 0.69 12.35
N THR A 446 4.43 0.94 13.27
CA THR A 446 5.79 0.34 13.25
C THR A 446 5.98 -0.81 14.24
N ILE A 447 4.92 -1.29 14.89
CA ILE A 447 4.96 -2.51 15.70
C ILE A 447 5.31 -3.71 14.82
N THR A 448 6.21 -4.57 15.30
CA THR A 448 6.62 -5.81 14.62
C THR A 448 6.59 -7.00 15.57
N HIS A 449 6.86 -8.21 15.06
CA HIS A 449 7.07 -9.38 15.91
C HIS A 449 8.34 -9.32 16.79
N TYR A 450 9.21 -8.33 16.57
CA TYR A 450 10.33 -8.04 17.46
C TYR A 450 9.98 -7.06 18.58
N SER A 451 8.86 -6.33 18.48
CA SER A 451 8.40 -5.41 19.52
C SER A 451 8.07 -6.18 20.80
N VAL A 452 8.63 -5.74 21.92
CA VAL A 452 8.42 -6.40 23.23
C VAL A 452 7.11 -5.95 23.88
N PRO A 453 6.42 -6.79 24.67
CA PRO A 453 5.17 -6.41 25.34
C PRO A 453 5.36 -5.19 26.25
N SER A 454 4.39 -4.28 26.26
CA SER A 454 4.36 -3.05 27.06
C SER A 454 3.23 -3.09 28.11
N PRO A 455 3.37 -2.38 29.24
CA PRO A 455 2.56 -2.59 30.45
C PRO A 455 1.11 -2.08 30.38
N ASP A 456 0.71 -1.53 29.24
CA ASP A 456 -0.53 -0.82 28.97
C ASP A 456 -1.63 -1.67 28.32
N GLY A 457 -1.29 -2.84 27.75
CA GLY A 457 -2.26 -3.73 27.12
C GLY A 457 -2.94 -4.66 28.12
N ASP A 458 -4.26 -4.87 27.99
CA ASP A 458 -5.02 -5.82 28.84
C ASP A 458 -4.43 -7.25 28.81
N ALA A 459 -3.91 -7.66 27.66
CA ALA A 459 -3.25 -8.96 27.48
C ALA A 459 -1.84 -9.03 28.11
N TYR A 460 -1.24 -7.91 28.52
CA TYR A 460 0.15 -7.83 29.03
C TYR A 460 0.42 -8.87 30.12
N ASN A 461 -0.48 -9.01 31.09
CA ASN A 461 -0.31 -9.97 32.18
C ASN A 461 -0.32 -11.45 31.74
N LEU A 462 -0.95 -11.76 30.61
CA LEU A 462 -0.96 -13.11 30.02
C LEU A 462 0.31 -13.40 29.21
N VAL A 463 0.85 -12.38 28.54
CA VAL A 463 1.93 -12.54 27.54
C VAL A 463 3.33 -12.16 28.03
N ARG A 464 3.45 -11.35 29.10
CA ARG A 464 4.75 -10.84 29.60
C ARG A 464 5.74 -11.92 30.07
N HIS A 465 5.25 -13.13 30.32
CA HIS A 465 6.05 -14.30 30.70
C HIS A 465 6.28 -15.29 29.55
N LEU A 466 5.67 -15.06 28.37
CA LEU A 466 5.87 -15.91 27.21
C LEU A 466 7.22 -15.57 26.52
N PRO A 467 7.90 -16.56 25.94
CA PRO A 467 9.04 -16.31 25.07
C PRO A 467 8.70 -15.31 23.94
N GLN A 468 9.62 -14.39 23.62
CA GLN A 468 9.39 -13.35 22.60
C GLN A 468 9.02 -13.93 21.23
N CYS A 469 9.51 -15.13 20.87
CA CYS A 469 9.12 -15.81 19.63
C CYS A 469 7.65 -16.24 19.57
N ILE A 470 6.96 -16.34 20.71
CA ILE A 470 5.53 -16.61 20.83
C ILE A 470 4.77 -15.29 20.98
N ALA A 471 5.13 -14.46 21.96
CA ALA A 471 4.47 -13.17 22.21
C ALA A 471 4.50 -12.27 20.97
N GLY A 472 5.64 -12.20 20.29
CA GLY A 472 5.82 -11.43 19.07
C GLY A 472 5.02 -11.95 17.87
N ARG A 473 4.56 -13.21 17.85
CA ARG A 473 3.66 -13.71 16.78
C ARG A 473 2.19 -13.45 17.08
N VAL A 474 1.81 -13.51 18.36
CA VAL A 474 0.41 -13.40 18.78
C VAL A 474 -0.02 -11.93 18.95
N LEU A 475 0.86 -11.04 19.41
CA LEU A 475 0.48 -9.67 19.77
C LEU A 475 0.28 -8.70 18.60
N PRO A 476 1.14 -8.61 17.57
CA PRO A 476 1.02 -7.58 16.54
C PRO A 476 -0.37 -7.47 15.86
N PRO A 477 -1.08 -8.57 15.55
CA PRO A 477 -2.45 -8.49 15.00
C PRO A 477 -3.47 -7.84 15.96
N TRP A 478 -3.19 -7.84 17.26
CA TRP A 478 -4.04 -7.27 18.32
C TRP A 478 -3.58 -5.90 18.81
N THR A 479 -2.38 -5.46 18.43
CA THR A 479 -1.78 -4.20 18.91
C THR A 479 -1.60 -3.14 17.82
N ILE A 480 -1.61 -3.54 16.54
CA ILE A 480 -1.59 -2.60 15.43
C ILE A 480 -3.01 -2.06 15.24
N THR A 481 -3.17 -0.74 15.43
CA THR A 481 -4.41 0.00 15.16
C THR A 481 -4.34 0.79 13.86
N GLN A 482 -3.15 1.19 13.40
CA GLN A 482 -2.97 1.96 12.15
C GLN A 482 -2.01 1.26 11.18
N ALA A 483 -2.35 1.22 9.89
CA ALA A 483 -1.48 0.65 8.85
C ALA A 483 -0.47 1.65 8.26
N PHE A 484 -0.74 2.96 8.40
CA PHE A 484 0.05 4.01 7.77
C PHE A 484 0.94 4.72 8.79
N SER A 485 2.15 5.14 8.35
CA SER A 485 3.06 5.95 9.16
C SER A 485 2.43 7.28 9.57
N LEU A 486 2.92 7.89 10.65
CA LEU A 486 2.36 9.14 11.16
C LEU A 486 2.41 10.27 10.12
N ALA A 487 3.52 10.37 9.37
CA ALA A 487 3.64 11.31 8.26
C ALA A 487 2.54 11.10 7.21
N ARG A 488 2.21 9.84 6.86
CA ARG A 488 1.13 9.54 5.92
C ARG A 488 -0.25 9.87 6.51
N GLN A 489 -0.51 9.56 7.78
CA GLN A 489 -1.76 9.96 8.43
C GLN A 489 -1.99 11.48 8.35
N LEU A 490 -0.95 12.29 8.61
CA LEU A 490 -1.01 13.74 8.48
C LEU A 490 -1.25 14.20 7.02
N GLN A 491 -0.57 13.60 6.04
CA GLN A 491 -0.80 13.89 4.61
C GLN A 491 -2.22 13.54 4.15
N MET A 492 -2.82 12.48 4.69
CA MET A 492 -4.21 12.10 4.45
C MET A 492 -5.23 13.04 5.12
N GLY A 493 -4.77 14.00 5.93
CA GLY A 493 -5.59 15.02 6.58
C GLY A 493 -5.95 14.76 8.04
N ILE A 494 -5.39 13.73 8.69
CA ILE A 494 -5.56 13.52 10.13
C ILE A 494 -4.96 14.71 10.90
N ARG A 495 -5.70 15.25 11.86
CA ARG A 495 -5.30 16.40 12.71
C ARG A 495 -5.51 16.17 14.20
N TYR A 496 -5.98 15.00 14.60
CA TYR A 496 -5.97 14.55 15.99
C TYR A 496 -5.19 13.23 16.11
N LEU A 497 -4.28 13.17 17.09
CA LEU A 497 -3.41 12.04 17.34
C LEU A 497 -3.59 11.54 18.78
N ASP A 498 -4.04 10.29 18.93
CA ASP A 498 -4.17 9.61 20.22
C ASP A 498 -2.82 8.98 20.61
N LEU A 499 -2.24 9.49 21.69
CA LEU A 499 -0.87 9.22 22.13
C LEU A 499 -0.88 8.49 23.47
N ARG A 500 -0.28 7.29 23.48
CA ARG A 500 0.07 6.56 24.71
C ARG A 500 1.58 6.45 24.85
N VAL A 501 2.08 6.70 26.05
CA VAL A 501 3.53 6.74 26.33
C VAL A 501 3.87 6.00 27.62
N ALA A 502 4.98 5.26 27.62
CA ALA A 502 5.52 4.57 28.79
C ALA A 502 6.97 4.96 29.04
N VAL A 503 7.33 5.07 30.32
CA VAL A 503 8.74 5.06 30.73
C VAL A 503 9.24 3.62 30.70
N ARG A 504 10.20 3.33 29.82
CA ARG A 504 10.80 1.99 29.70
C ARG A 504 11.83 1.78 30.82
N PRO A 505 11.70 0.74 31.68
CA PRO A 505 12.62 0.50 32.79
C PRO A 505 13.88 -0.25 32.31
N ASP A 506 14.71 0.41 31.50
CA ASP A 506 16.06 -0.07 31.22
C ASP A 506 17.04 0.44 32.29
N LYS A 507 18.03 -0.38 32.67
CA LYS A 507 19.08 -0.03 33.64
C LYS A 507 20.38 0.44 32.96
N SER A 508 20.48 0.32 31.64
CA SER A 508 21.71 0.52 30.86
C SER A 508 21.66 1.71 29.90
N ALA A 509 20.53 2.42 29.82
CA ALA A 509 20.32 3.59 28.98
C ALA A 509 19.79 4.77 29.81
N PRO A 510 19.97 6.03 29.38
CA PRO A 510 19.25 7.17 29.96
C PRO A 510 17.74 6.96 29.88
N GLU A 511 16.98 7.54 30.82
CA GLU A 511 15.52 7.43 30.83
C GLU A 511 14.93 7.94 29.50
N GLN A 512 14.16 7.08 28.82
CA GLN A 512 13.56 7.34 27.53
C GLN A 512 12.05 7.04 27.57
N PHE A 513 11.29 7.89 26.89
CA PHE A 513 9.85 7.81 26.76
C PHE A 513 9.50 7.12 25.44
N TYR A 514 8.80 5.99 25.53
CA TYR A 514 8.45 5.17 24.38
C TYR A 514 6.95 5.22 24.12
N LEU A 515 6.61 5.26 22.83
CA LEU A 515 5.27 5.03 22.33
C LEU A 515 4.86 3.57 22.57
N VAL A 516 3.62 3.35 22.97
CA VAL A 516 3.11 2.01 23.35
C VAL A 516 1.68 1.78 22.89
N HIS A 517 1.36 0.54 22.55
CA HIS A 517 -0.01 0.01 22.58
C HIS A 517 0.08 -1.51 22.73
N GLY A 518 0.12 -2.01 23.97
CA GLY A 518 0.34 -3.43 24.31
C GLY A 518 1.70 -4.03 23.92
N GLN A 519 2.41 -3.42 22.96
CA GLN A 519 3.84 -3.57 22.69
C GLN A 519 4.51 -2.18 22.60
N TYR A 520 5.80 -2.13 22.90
CA TYR A 520 6.63 -0.94 22.69
C TYR A 520 6.86 -0.69 21.19
N VAL A 521 6.72 0.56 20.78
CA VAL A 521 6.92 1.03 19.40
C VAL A 521 8.33 1.60 19.23
N CYS A 522 8.49 2.92 19.32
CA CYS A 522 9.74 3.67 19.20
C CYS A 522 9.81 4.79 20.26
N PRO A 523 10.96 5.46 20.44
CA PRO A 523 11.03 6.67 21.26
C PRO A 523 10.11 7.77 20.72
N ILE A 524 9.37 8.46 21.61
CA ILE A 524 8.39 9.50 21.23
C ILE A 524 9.01 10.62 20.35
N VAL A 525 10.30 10.89 20.55
CA VAL A 525 11.06 11.90 19.81
C VAL A 525 11.05 11.67 18.30
N ASP A 526 11.05 10.41 17.84
CA ASP A 526 11.17 10.10 16.42
C ASP A 526 9.89 10.44 15.64
N ASP A 527 8.72 10.11 16.19
CA ASP A 527 7.44 10.46 15.58
C ASP A 527 7.05 11.93 15.82
N LEU A 528 7.45 12.55 16.94
CA LEU A 528 7.29 14.00 17.11
C LEU A 528 8.12 14.82 16.09
N ARG A 529 9.26 14.29 15.61
CA ARG A 529 9.98 14.90 14.48
C ARG A 529 9.16 14.83 13.20
N ALA A 530 8.49 13.71 12.91
CA ALA A 530 7.60 13.60 11.75
C ALA A 530 6.43 14.59 11.80
N VAL A 531 5.86 14.86 12.99
CA VAL A 531 4.89 15.96 13.17
C VAL A 531 5.54 17.31 12.87
N ALA A 532 6.74 17.59 13.41
CA ALA A 532 7.44 18.84 13.17
C ALA A 532 7.82 19.05 11.69
N ASP A 533 8.19 17.99 10.96
CA ASP A 533 8.50 18.01 9.52
C ASP A 533 7.25 18.36 8.69
N PHE A 534 6.11 17.75 9.04
CA PHE A 534 4.82 18.07 8.43
C PHE A 534 4.41 19.53 8.69
N LEU A 535 4.44 19.99 9.94
CA LEU A 535 4.01 21.35 10.29
C LEU A 535 4.91 22.44 9.69
N ARG A 536 6.22 22.19 9.53
CA ARG A 536 7.15 23.07 8.81
C ARG A 536 6.82 23.22 7.32
N SER A 537 6.26 22.19 6.70
CA SER A 537 5.84 22.24 5.29
C SER A 537 4.41 22.76 5.11
N HIS A 538 3.59 22.74 6.18
CA HIS A 538 2.17 23.12 6.15
C HIS A 538 1.87 24.13 7.27
N PRO A 539 2.33 25.39 7.17
CA PRO A 539 2.36 26.35 8.29
C PRO A 539 0.98 26.81 8.80
N ARG A 540 -0.11 26.52 8.06
CA ARG A 540 -1.51 26.81 8.45
C ARG A 540 -2.29 25.55 8.85
N GLU A 541 -1.63 24.41 9.02
CA GLU A 541 -2.26 23.22 9.61
C GLU A 541 -2.01 23.17 11.13
N VAL A 542 -3.02 22.69 11.87
CA VAL A 542 -3.00 22.57 13.34
C VAL A 542 -3.26 21.13 13.77
N VAL A 543 -2.39 20.58 14.62
CA VAL A 543 -2.48 19.20 15.11
C VAL A 543 -2.79 19.18 16.62
N LEU A 544 -3.80 18.41 16.99
CA LEU A 544 -4.14 18.08 18.37
C LEU A 544 -3.40 16.79 18.72
N ILE A 545 -2.54 16.82 19.73
CA ILE A 545 -1.85 15.64 20.26
C ILE A 545 -2.41 15.37 21.64
N ASP A 546 -3.14 14.26 21.81
CA ASP A 546 -3.74 13.88 23.08
C ASP A 546 -2.91 12.79 23.74
N CYS A 547 -2.04 13.17 24.68
CA CYS A 547 -1.28 12.25 25.53
C CYS A 547 -2.20 11.67 26.61
N ASN A 548 -3.15 10.87 26.13
CA ASN A 548 -4.32 10.33 26.80
C ASN A 548 -3.94 9.34 27.92
N HIS A 549 -2.89 8.54 27.71
CA HIS A 549 -2.40 7.57 28.70
C HIS A 549 -0.88 7.61 28.90
N CYS A 550 -0.45 7.67 30.16
CA CYS A 550 0.96 7.68 30.56
C CYS A 550 1.26 6.59 31.59
N TYR A 551 2.22 5.70 31.28
CA TYR A 551 2.55 4.52 32.08
C TYR A 551 3.95 4.62 32.69
N ASN A 552 4.11 4.14 33.94
CA ASN A 552 5.38 4.16 34.71
C ASN A 552 5.98 5.56 35.02
N PHE A 553 5.16 6.62 34.98
CA PHE A 553 5.50 7.97 35.43
C PHE A 553 5.50 8.08 36.96
N THR A 554 6.39 7.34 37.62
CA THR A 554 6.40 7.15 39.08
C THR A 554 6.95 8.34 39.88
N THR A 555 7.48 9.38 39.23
CA THR A 555 8.09 10.54 39.90
C THR A 555 7.74 11.83 39.17
N ARG A 556 7.69 12.95 39.90
CA ARG A 556 7.53 14.29 39.31
C ARG A 556 8.67 14.63 38.34
N GLN A 557 9.89 14.13 38.59
CA GLN A 557 11.02 14.34 37.69
C GLN A 557 10.76 13.74 36.31
N LYS A 558 10.23 12.51 36.22
CA LYS A 558 9.89 11.88 34.94
C LYS A 558 8.87 12.68 34.14
N VAL A 559 7.89 13.31 34.81
CA VAL A 559 6.92 14.21 34.16
C VAL A 559 7.61 15.44 33.59
N VAL A 560 8.50 16.09 34.36
CA VAL A 560 9.26 17.26 33.90
C VAL A 560 10.20 16.89 32.74
N THR A 561 10.99 15.81 32.86
CA THR A 561 11.89 15.35 31.80
C THR A 561 11.14 14.97 30.51
N PHE A 562 9.90 14.45 30.62
CA PHE A 562 9.04 14.18 29.46
C PHE A 562 8.59 15.48 28.77
N GLU A 563 8.11 16.45 29.55
CA GLU A 563 7.70 17.75 29.02
C GLU A 563 8.87 18.50 28.37
N GLU A 564 10.06 18.48 28.99
CA GLU A 564 11.30 18.98 28.41
C GLU A 564 11.65 18.26 27.10
N THR A 565 11.48 16.93 27.05
CA THR A 565 11.70 16.13 25.84
C THR A 565 10.75 16.55 24.72
N VAL A 566 9.44 16.68 24.99
CA VAL A 566 8.45 17.14 24.00
C VAL A 566 8.77 18.57 23.53
N CYS A 567 9.03 19.49 24.46
CA CYS A 567 9.40 20.86 24.15
C CYS A 567 10.68 20.96 23.32
N SER A 568 11.66 20.07 23.51
CA SER A 568 12.90 20.05 22.71
C SER A 568 12.68 19.69 21.24
N VAL A 569 11.58 19.02 20.89
CA VAL A 569 11.27 18.59 19.51
C VAL A 569 10.23 19.49 18.86
N VAL A 570 9.15 19.82 19.58
CA VAL A 570 7.99 20.55 19.03
C VAL A 570 7.66 21.87 19.74
N GLY A 571 8.47 22.32 20.70
CA GLY A 571 8.18 23.48 21.55
C GLY A 571 7.90 24.80 20.82
N SER A 572 8.48 24.99 19.63
CA SER A 572 8.17 26.15 18.77
C SER A 572 6.70 26.16 18.31
N PHE A 573 6.14 24.99 17.99
CA PHE A 573 4.78 24.82 17.47
C PHE A 573 3.70 24.81 18.56
N LEU A 574 4.07 24.50 19.82
CA LEU A 574 3.12 24.41 20.94
C LEU A 574 2.41 25.75 21.17
N CYS A 575 1.08 25.72 21.12
CA CYS A 575 0.20 26.79 21.56
C CYS A 575 0.01 26.71 23.08
N PRO A 576 0.33 27.77 23.84
CA PRO A 576 0.10 27.81 25.28
C PRO A 576 -1.33 27.45 25.68
N TRP A 577 -1.48 26.88 26.87
CA TRP A 577 -2.81 26.68 27.45
C TRP A 577 -3.46 28.02 27.78
N ASN A 578 -4.76 28.10 27.51
CA ASN A 578 -5.61 29.23 27.88
C ASN A 578 -6.98 28.70 28.37
N THR A 579 -7.75 29.53 29.07
CA THR A 579 -9.09 29.18 29.55
C THR A 579 -10.13 29.14 28.43
N THR A 580 -9.84 29.81 27.31
CA THR A 580 -10.61 29.77 26.05
C THR A 580 -9.90 28.91 25.01
N VAL A 581 -10.68 28.20 24.18
CA VAL A 581 -10.13 27.44 23.06
C VAL A 581 -9.85 28.40 21.88
N PRO A 582 -8.63 28.41 21.31
CA PRO A 582 -8.31 29.28 20.19
C PRO A 582 -9.01 28.84 18.89
N THR A 583 -9.17 29.81 18.00
CA THR A 583 -9.55 29.64 16.59
C THR A 583 -8.34 29.24 15.74
N LEU A 584 -8.57 28.84 14.48
CA LEU A 584 -7.47 28.63 13.53
C LEU A 584 -6.74 29.94 13.22
N GLU A 585 -7.47 31.04 13.03
CA GLU A 585 -6.91 32.36 12.72
C GLU A 585 -5.97 32.87 13.82
N GLU A 586 -6.33 32.72 15.10
CA GLU A 586 -5.46 33.07 16.23
C GLU A 586 -4.19 32.21 16.27
N MET A 587 -4.32 30.90 16.05
CA MET A 587 -3.15 30.01 16.03
C MET A 587 -2.20 30.36 14.87
N TRP A 588 -2.71 30.63 13.67
CA TRP A 588 -1.90 31.07 12.52
C TRP A 588 -1.18 32.39 12.78
N LYS A 589 -1.89 33.37 13.35
CA LYS A 589 -1.36 34.70 13.68
C LYS A 589 -0.20 34.64 14.67
N ASP A 590 -0.31 33.77 15.67
CA ASP A 590 0.72 33.58 16.70
C ASP A 590 1.83 32.58 16.28
N GLY A 591 1.76 32.04 15.05
CA GLY A 591 2.71 31.06 14.53
C GLY A 591 2.67 29.71 15.26
N LYS A 592 1.51 29.34 15.81
CA LYS A 592 1.28 28.15 16.62
C LYS A 592 0.47 27.10 15.85
N GLN A 593 0.82 25.84 16.09
CA GLN A 593 0.33 24.72 15.28
C GLN A 593 0.01 23.45 16.08
N ILE A 594 0.28 23.39 17.39
CA ILE A 594 -0.02 22.22 18.21
C ILE A 594 -0.79 22.58 19.48
N LEU A 595 -1.89 21.87 19.74
CA LEU A 595 -2.50 21.74 21.06
C LEU A 595 -2.11 20.38 21.66
N PHE A 596 -1.26 20.38 22.68
CA PHE A 596 -0.80 19.15 23.32
C PHE A 596 -1.52 18.95 24.66
N PHE A 597 -2.41 17.97 24.73
CA PHE A 597 -3.12 17.58 25.95
C PHE A 597 -2.32 16.53 26.72
N SER A 598 -2.28 16.63 28.05
CA SER A 598 -1.48 15.74 28.90
C SER A 598 -2.30 15.20 30.08
N CYS A 599 -2.47 13.88 30.15
CA CYS A 599 -3.10 13.21 31.29
C CYS A 599 -2.28 13.31 32.60
N LEU A 600 -1.00 13.72 32.51
CA LEU A 600 -0.12 13.96 33.67
C LEU A 600 -0.41 15.29 34.39
N ARG A 601 -1.32 16.11 33.84
CA ARG A 601 -1.59 17.47 34.30
C ARG A 601 -3.07 17.67 34.61
N SER A 602 -3.37 17.96 35.89
CA SER A 602 -4.69 18.37 36.34
C SER A 602 -5.04 19.80 35.90
N GLU A 603 -4.07 20.72 36.02
CA GLU A 603 -4.12 22.11 35.54
C GLU A 603 -3.18 22.30 34.35
N GLY A 604 -3.50 23.22 33.44
CA GLY A 604 -2.64 23.54 32.30
C GLY A 604 -1.33 24.21 32.72
N THR A 605 -0.30 24.05 31.91
CA THR A 605 0.98 24.76 32.03
C THR A 605 1.13 25.75 30.87
N LYS A 606 2.23 26.51 30.83
CA LYS A 606 2.47 27.44 29.72
C LYS A 606 2.63 26.73 28.36
N GLU A 607 2.93 25.44 28.33
CA GLU A 607 3.16 24.67 27.09
C GLU A 607 2.18 23.50 26.91
N PHE A 608 1.50 23.02 27.96
CA PHE A 608 0.66 21.81 27.92
C PHE A 608 -0.76 22.07 28.43
N TRP A 609 -1.74 21.57 27.67
CA TRP A 609 -3.16 21.59 28.02
C TRP A 609 -3.49 20.44 28.98
N PRO A 610 -4.35 20.65 29.99
CA PRO A 610 -4.68 19.60 30.94
C PRO A 610 -5.58 18.55 30.29
N GLY A 611 -5.34 17.26 30.53
CA GLY A 611 -6.09 16.17 29.90
C GLY A 611 -7.61 16.27 30.08
N ARG A 612 -8.09 16.85 31.19
CA ARG A 612 -9.53 17.10 31.41
C ARG A 612 -10.20 18.00 30.34
N GLN A 613 -9.42 18.78 29.60
CA GLN A 613 -9.94 19.70 28.58
C GLN A 613 -10.38 18.95 27.30
N ILE A 614 -10.05 17.67 27.18
CA ILE A 614 -10.46 16.80 26.08
C ILE A 614 -11.11 15.53 26.63
N LEU A 615 -12.32 15.22 26.17
CA LEU A 615 -13.11 14.08 26.67
C LEU A 615 -13.24 13.00 25.60
N SER A 616 -12.66 11.83 25.86
CA SER A 616 -12.86 10.64 25.04
C SER A 616 -14.20 9.97 25.32
N LEU A 617 -15.10 10.01 24.33
CA LEU A 617 -16.38 9.30 24.30
C LEU A 617 -16.13 7.89 23.74
N TRP A 618 -15.65 7.01 24.63
CA TRP A 618 -15.23 5.64 24.31
C TRP A 618 -16.33 4.62 24.64
N PRO A 619 -16.91 3.92 23.65
CA PRO A 619 -18.00 2.97 23.88
C PRO A 619 -17.61 1.67 24.61
N ASN A 620 -16.31 1.35 24.69
CA ASN A 620 -15.72 0.17 25.36
C ASN A 620 -16.52 -1.14 25.17
N THR A 621 -16.69 -1.56 23.92
CA THR A 621 -17.53 -2.71 23.54
C THR A 621 -16.97 -3.44 22.31
N ILE A 622 -17.28 -4.74 22.17
CA ILE A 622 -17.05 -5.52 20.94
C ILE A 622 -18.28 -5.53 20.00
N HIS A 623 -19.35 -4.85 20.39
CA HIS A 623 -20.66 -4.90 19.71
C HIS A 623 -20.97 -3.57 19.01
N VAL A 624 -21.15 -3.61 17.68
CA VAL A 624 -21.37 -2.43 16.83
C VAL A 624 -22.69 -1.72 17.10
N ASP A 625 -23.75 -2.47 17.39
CA ASP A 625 -25.05 -1.95 17.83
C ASP A 625 -24.89 -1.10 19.09
N LYS A 626 -24.16 -1.58 20.10
CA LYS A 626 -23.86 -0.84 21.33
C LYS A 626 -22.95 0.36 21.08
N MET A 627 -21.98 0.23 20.18
CA MET A 627 -21.09 1.33 19.78
C MET A 627 -21.91 2.48 19.16
N ILE A 628 -22.80 2.18 18.21
CA ILE A 628 -23.66 3.17 17.57
C ILE A 628 -24.71 3.74 18.54
N GLN A 629 -25.30 2.92 19.41
CA GLN A 629 -26.21 3.39 20.45
C GLN A 629 -25.52 4.42 21.36
N TYR A 630 -24.36 4.08 21.91
CA TYR A 630 -23.59 4.98 22.78
C TYR A 630 -23.25 6.31 22.08
N LEU A 631 -22.81 6.25 20.82
CA LEU A 631 -22.50 7.45 20.04
C LEU A 631 -23.75 8.31 19.79
N GLU A 632 -24.92 7.71 19.58
CA GLU A 632 -26.19 8.45 19.42
C GLU A 632 -26.66 9.10 20.74
N GLU A 633 -26.51 8.40 21.87
CA GLU A 633 -26.81 8.95 23.21
C GLU A 633 -25.94 10.18 23.56
N HIS A 634 -24.75 10.27 22.98
CA HIS A 634 -23.82 11.39 23.16
C HIS A 634 -23.80 12.37 21.97
N TYR A 635 -24.89 12.45 21.18
CA TYR A 635 -25.01 13.36 20.04
C TYR A 635 -26.27 14.24 20.10
N GLY A 636 -26.19 15.44 19.51
CA GLY A 636 -27.36 16.24 19.17
C GLY A 636 -27.86 17.16 20.30
N PRO A 637 -29.10 17.67 20.22
CA PRO A 637 -29.61 18.66 21.16
C PRO A 637 -29.74 18.14 22.59
N THR A 638 -29.85 16.82 22.77
CA THR A 638 -29.86 16.13 24.08
C THR A 638 -28.47 16.05 24.73
N PHE A 639 -27.39 16.21 23.96
CA PHE A 639 -26.01 16.19 24.44
C PHE A 639 -25.30 17.49 24.09
N VAL A 640 -25.50 18.53 24.92
CA VAL A 640 -24.83 19.82 24.74
C VAL A 640 -23.38 19.72 25.22
N ARG A 641 -22.42 19.90 24.32
CA ARG A 641 -20.99 19.87 24.65
C ARG A 641 -20.63 21.09 25.50
N ARG A 642 -19.75 20.92 26.50
CA ARG A 642 -19.35 22.02 27.38
C ARG A 642 -18.51 23.07 26.61
N PRO A 643 -18.73 24.38 26.84
CA PRO A 643 -17.87 25.43 26.29
C PRO A 643 -16.40 25.21 26.62
N ASN A 644 -15.51 25.59 25.70
CA ASN A 644 -14.05 25.41 25.78
C ASN A 644 -13.54 23.97 25.98
N GLN A 645 -14.38 22.94 25.95
CA GLN A 645 -13.95 21.53 26.07
C GLN A 645 -14.00 20.82 24.71
N PHE A 646 -12.98 20.02 24.41
CA PHE A 646 -12.90 19.14 23.24
C PHE A 646 -13.58 17.79 23.53
N TYR A 647 -14.11 17.16 22.49
CA TYR A 647 -14.82 15.88 22.58
C TYR A 647 -14.42 14.97 21.43
N VAL A 648 -14.05 13.74 21.77
CA VAL A 648 -13.47 12.73 20.88
C VAL A 648 -14.45 11.57 20.74
N PHE A 649 -15.14 11.49 19.61
CA PHE A 649 -16.10 10.43 19.28
C PHE A 649 -15.37 9.22 18.70
N GLN A 650 -15.38 8.09 19.41
CA GLN A 650 -14.57 6.92 19.03
C GLN A 650 -15.40 5.85 18.31
N GLY A 651 -15.11 5.64 17.03
CA GLY A 651 -15.70 4.58 16.18
C GLY A 651 -14.96 3.25 16.26
N VAL A 652 -14.56 2.82 17.45
CA VAL A 652 -13.69 1.65 17.68
C VAL A 652 -14.41 0.56 18.47
N LEU A 653 -13.98 -0.69 18.27
CA LEU A 653 -14.42 -1.83 19.07
C LEU A 653 -13.25 -2.35 19.89
N THR A 654 -13.45 -2.54 21.18
CA THR A 654 -12.39 -2.89 22.14
C THR A 654 -12.45 -4.39 22.46
N PRO A 655 -11.51 -5.22 21.94
CA PRO A 655 -11.42 -6.63 22.32
C PRO A 655 -10.89 -6.76 23.74
N THR A 656 -11.65 -7.39 24.64
CA THR A 656 -11.16 -7.73 25.98
C THR A 656 -10.09 -8.82 25.91
N ALA A 657 -9.23 -8.94 26.94
CA ALA A 657 -8.29 -10.07 27.04
C ALA A 657 -8.96 -11.45 26.88
N GLY A 658 -10.19 -11.60 27.39
CA GLY A 658 -10.98 -12.83 27.22
C GLY A 658 -11.53 -13.04 25.80
N TYR A 659 -11.66 -11.98 24.99
CA TYR A 659 -11.95 -12.06 23.57
C TYR A 659 -10.68 -12.46 22.79
N ILE A 660 -9.55 -11.80 23.05
CA ILE A 660 -8.25 -12.09 22.41
C ILE A 660 -7.86 -13.55 22.58
N VAL A 661 -7.93 -14.09 23.81
CA VAL A 661 -7.62 -15.51 24.11
C VAL A 661 -8.51 -16.50 23.35
N ARG A 662 -9.77 -16.12 23.03
CA ARG A 662 -10.69 -16.97 22.25
C ARG A 662 -10.48 -16.87 20.74
N HIS A 663 -9.71 -15.88 20.27
CA HIS A 663 -9.45 -15.64 18.86
C HIS A 663 -7.92 -15.56 18.60
N PRO A 664 -7.13 -16.61 18.88
CA PRO A 664 -5.67 -16.54 18.80
C PRO A 664 -5.11 -16.21 17.40
N PHE A 665 -5.93 -16.35 16.35
CA PHE A 665 -5.60 -15.99 14.95
C PHE A 665 -6.39 -14.76 14.43
N GLY A 666 -7.11 -14.06 15.31
CA GLY A 666 -7.84 -12.84 14.96
C GLY A 666 -6.96 -11.58 14.95
N SER A 667 -7.59 -10.44 14.72
CA SER A 667 -6.92 -9.13 14.71
C SER A 667 -7.88 -7.98 15.02
N VAL A 668 -7.35 -6.86 15.50
CA VAL A 668 -8.08 -5.57 15.58
C VAL A 668 -8.53 -5.14 14.18
N ARG A 669 -7.75 -5.41 13.14
CA ARG A 669 -8.12 -5.17 11.72
C ARG A 669 -9.50 -5.69 11.35
N HIS A 670 -9.87 -6.88 11.82
CA HIS A 670 -11.19 -7.45 11.57
C HIS A 670 -12.31 -6.66 12.25
N LEU A 671 -12.11 -6.28 13.51
CA LEU A 671 -13.06 -5.49 14.30
C LEU A 671 -13.22 -4.08 13.70
N ALA A 672 -12.10 -3.41 13.40
CA ALA A 672 -12.03 -2.12 12.75
C ALA A 672 -12.87 -2.06 11.47
N ARG A 673 -12.74 -3.04 10.56
CA ARG A 673 -13.52 -3.09 9.32
C ARG A 673 -15.04 -3.07 9.56
N ILE A 674 -15.52 -3.72 10.63
CA ILE A 674 -16.95 -3.75 10.97
C ILE A 674 -17.36 -2.44 11.67
N ALA A 675 -16.53 -1.96 12.61
CA ALA A 675 -16.71 -0.71 13.33
C ALA A 675 -16.79 0.49 12.38
N ASN A 676 -15.75 0.67 11.57
CA ASN A 676 -15.58 1.77 10.62
C ASN A 676 -16.75 1.82 9.62
N LYS A 677 -17.27 0.68 9.16
CA LYS A 677 -18.43 0.64 8.27
C LYS A 677 -19.64 1.33 8.88
N ALA A 678 -19.98 0.97 10.11
CA ALA A 678 -21.12 1.55 10.81
C ALA A 678 -20.84 2.99 11.24
N PHE A 679 -19.60 3.30 11.66
CA PHE A 679 -19.22 4.64 12.11
C PHE A 679 -19.20 5.66 10.98
N VAL A 680 -18.66 5.31 9.80
CA VAL A 680 -18.69 6.18 8.61
C VAL A 680 -20.13 6.41 8.14
N GLN A 681 -20.98 5.37 8.13
CA GLN A 681 -22.41 5.53 7.85
C GLN A 681 -23.11 6.44 8.86
N TRP A 682 -22.73 6.35 10.14
CA TRP A 682 -23.26 7.18 11.23
C TRP A 682 -22.81 8.64 11.13
N ILE A 683 -21.57 8.90 10.67
CA ILE A 683 -21.03 10.24 10.35
C ILE A 683 -21.72 10.85 9.14
N GLN A 684 -21.99 10.05 8.10
CA GLN A 684 -22.60 10.51 6.85
C GLN A 684 -24.11 10.80 6.96
N ALA A 685 -24.77 10.45 8.06
CA ALA A 685 -26.20 10.67 8.23
C ALA A 685 -26.59 12.16 8.13
N GLU A 686 -27.73 12.45 7.50
CA GLU A 686 -28.16 13.83 7.18
C GLU A 686 -28.28 14.75 8.41
N LYS A 687 -28.58 14.21 9.59
CA LYS A 687 -28.61 14.97 10.85
C LYS A 687 -27.23 15.32 11.44
N ARG A 688 -26.11 14.86 10.88
CA ARG A 688 -24.75 15.14 11.40
C ARG A 688 -24.22 16.49 10.93
N VAL A 689 -23.69 17.23 11.90
CA VAL A 689 -23.05 18.55 11.74
C VAL A 689 -21.89 18.67 12.74
N ALA A 690 -20.99 19.62 12.51
CA ALA A 690 -20.06 20.13 13.52
C ALA A 690 -20.78 21.11 14.49
N GLY A 691 -20.05 21.72 15.42
CA GLY A 691 -20.58 22.75 16.34
C GLY A 691 -20.99 22.22 17.72
N ILE A 692 -21.60 23.07 18.55
CA ILE A 692 -21.82 22.83 20.00
C ILE A 692 -22.77 21.64 20.32
N HIS A 693 -23.71 21.34 19.42
CA HIS A 693 -24.58 20.16 19.46
C HIS A 693 -24.13 19.04 18.50
N GLY A 694 -23.02 19.27 17.80
CA GLY A 694 -22.49 18.42 16.75
C GLY A 694 -21.20 17.71 17.15
N LEU A 695 -20.56 17.10 16.15
CA LEU A 695 -19.28 16.40 16.29
C LEU A 695 -18.12 17.39 16.45
N ASN A 696 -17.04 16.92 17.10
CA ASN A 696 -15.76 17.61 17.16
C ASN A 696 -14.67 16.68 16.63
N VAL A 697 -13.80 16.14 17.49
CA VAL A 697 -12.88 15.10 17.05
C VAL A 697 -13.67 13.82 16.82
N THR A 698 -13.41 13.14 15.71
CA THR A 698 -13.81 11.74 15.50
C THR A 698 -12.55 10.90 15.33
N LEU A 699 -12.56 9.63 15.72
CA LEU A 699 -11.44 8.72 15.44
C LEU A 699 -11.90 7.29 15.14
N MET A 700 -11.06 6.54 14.42
CA MET A 700 -11.24 5.12 14.16
C MET A 700 -9.89 4.41 13.96
N ASP A 701 -9.93 3.08 13.95
CA ASP A 701 -8.78 2.23 13.60
C ASP A 701 -8.59 2.14 12.07
N TYR A 702 -7.38 1.85 11.61
CA TYR A 702 -7.01 1.62 10.21
C TYR A 702 -7.53 2.71 9.27
N ILE A 703 -7.21 3.96 9.59
CA ILE A 703 -7.71 5.13 8.85
C ILE A 703 -7.34 5.04 7.37
N GLY A 704 -8.31 5.30 6.51
CA GLY A 704 -8.17 5.28 5.05
C GLY A 704 -7.92 3.92 4.39
N VAL A 705 -7.91 2.79 5.11
CA VAL A 705 -7.70 1.46 4.48
C VAL A 705 -8.98 0.94 3.81
N ASP A 706 -10.06 0.71 4.57
CA ASP A 706 -11.36 0.29 3.99
C ASP A 706 -12.24 1.48 3.57
N PHE A 707 -12.01 2.65 4.20
CA PHE A 707 -12.85 3.84 4.08
C PHE A 707 -11.96 5.07 3.82
N PRO A 708 -11.36 5.19 2.61
CA PRO A 708 -10.50 6.33 2.25
C PRO A 708 -11.20 7.68 2.42
N ASP A 709 -12.51 7.69 2.20
CA ASP A 709 -13.38 8.88 2.27
C ASP A 709 -13.52 9.47 3.68
N TYR A 710 -13.13 8.74 4.74
CA TYR A 710 -13.38 9.09 6.15
C TYR A 710 -12.99 10.53 6.50
N VAL A 711 -11.75 10.93 6.21
CA VAL A 711 -11.25 12.29 6.53
C VAL A 711 -12.13 13.34 5.88
N GLN A 712 -12.45 13.16 4.61
CA GLN A 712 -13.26 14.10 3.84
C GLN A 712 -14.71 14.15 4.34
N ASN A 713 -15.28 13.01 4.75
CA ASN A 713 -16.62 12.95 5.36
C ASN A 713 -16.68 13.77 6.66
N VAL A 714 -15.63 13.73 7.48
CA VAL A 714 -15.53 14.54 8.71
C VAL A 714 -15.34 16.02 8.38
N VAL A 715 -14.41 16.35 7.46
CA VAL A 715 -14.15 17.74 7.05
C VAL A 715 -15.40 18.40 6.44
N LYS A 716 -16.21 17.66 5.66
CA LYS A 716 -17.49 18.12 5.10
C LYS A 716 -18.51 18.57 6.15
N LEU A 717 -18.44 18.06 7.39
CA LEU A 717 -19.33 18.49 8.46
C LEU A 717 -19.14 19.96 8.81
N ASN A 718 -17.92 20.51 8.66
CA ASN A 718 -17.66 21.93 8.90
C ASN A 718 -18.43 22.80 7.90
N TYR A 719 -18.24 22.55 6.60
CA TYR A 719 -18.96 23.24 5.53
C TYR A 719 -20.48 23.17 5.73
N LYS A 720 -20.99 21.98 6.10
CA LYS A 720 -22.41 21.76 6.37
C LYS A 720 -22.96 22.52 7.57
N THR A 721 -22.14 22.89 8.55
CA THR A 721 -22.58 23.65 9.74
C THR A 721 -22.65 25.16 9.49
N TRP A 722 -21.75 25.70 8.65
CA TRP A 722 -21.54 27.16 8.55
C TRP A 722 -21.75 27.76 7.15
N VAL A 723 -21.79 26.95 6.08
CA VAL A 723 -21.82 27.42 4.68
C VAL A 723 -23.09 26.97 3.92
N CYS A 724 -23.85 26.02 4.46
CA CYS A 724 -25.06 25.44 3.85
C CYS A 724 -26.35 25.90 4.53
#